data_AF-C3ZTD6-F1
#
_entry.id   AF-C3ZTD6-F1
#
_cell.length_a   1.000
_cell.length_b   1.000
_cell.length_c   1.000
_cell.angle_alpha   90.00
_cell.angle_beta   90.00
_cell.angle_gamma   90.00
#
_symmetry.space_group_name_H-M   'P 1'
#
loop_
_entity.id
_entity.type
_entity.pdbx_description
1 polymer ?
#
loop_
_entity_poly.entity_id
_entity_poly.type
_entity_poly.pdbx_seq_one_letter_code
_entity_poly.pdbx_strand_id
1 'polypeptide(L)'
;MATDKKVYQFIAQEASLFSGKIRPYLQYKNIPYETVIPSVQVRQEIMIPRVGWSVIPVIITPGDRVVQDTTSIIEYLEQEHPHPSVVPPTPRQNLVSLLLELFADEWLMIPAMHYRWNKAENKKYIDLQSGRIIKEHFPPLEQMENMDDFKGYRFFKNSIQYMGVNKDTTAEIERTYQEFLQDFQQHLNSYPYLLGYRPCVADFAFCYLMKCQAPLVASYVERMNGAVLSPSHDVVDGKAVKKSVPPDKQGFLPGDEIPATLEPLLRRMFTEQVPVLLDTVKKVTQYMKDNPKVDVLPRVIGFHDFRLGDIASQRGIYTYPIWMLQRITAYYSSLLPGQQQMIDRFLDRYPGGHELVKADLSGCRVERMDVRICLELFAEPRVLPCQHSFCTDCLQKIAAPKENKPVRRGRSRKSQNKTAEKALEFECPTCKETVSLKERVIQSLPRNFHLQNITDSFQKSRKSEGKRKRDSESGSEKKKARPLMCPVHQDQPLDVYCVSCQRPVCTPCMQEGDHKDHTTGDIHAAYDTARHKVRESLALLEGRSKNMSWSLEKLKRSEEKIKQSAKSLEQSIKDQCSNLRKAVDRQEQALIAQTKAAKTRYLQRQKEMLSVYKNKHEALTKELELAKHHMENKQPVNFLMADCMCYPVPRLTDLQKSQETCDVLFPHTSLSKCVDFRPALQTLQGMELSHGKAHLPVQPYRHYRAWSSHMTLQGMELSHGNAHLPVQPYRPYRAWSSHMTLQGMELSHGKAHLPVQPYRPYRAWSSHMTLQTLQGMELSHGKAHLPVQVCRLQTLQTLQGMELSHDSSSAELTIRASISLVDFSTGPVGKRRYSSAVVWQALEWRLLIENKLSAGDGGQRRFLSVFLQCLGRTDGQGAWSLTVATQLRILPQEARGQMFQKWLRHRYDAQHANKGWSEFIALQELEKPGCGLVNDGRVILEAFVKL
;
A
#
# COMPACT_ATOMS: atom_id res chain seq x y z
N MET A 1 -9.71 -1.37 -37.78
CA MET A 1 -10.33 -0.44 -36.81
C MET A 1 -9.89 -0.84 -35.42
N ALA A 2 -9.51 0.11 -34.56
CA ALA A 2 -9.30 -0.19 -33.15
C ALA A 2 -10.66 -0.14 -32.45
N THR A 3 -11.13 -1.27 -31.92
CA THR A 3 -12.29 -1.28 -31.02
C THR A 3 -11.86 -0.66 -29.69
N ASP A 4 -12.54 0.40 -29.25
CA ASP A 4 -12.31 0.97 -27.91
C ASP A 4 -12.47 -0.13 -26.87
N LYS A 5 -11.37 -0.44 -26.16
CA LYS A 5 -11.42 -1.43 -25.08
C LYS A 5 -12.17 -0.80 -23.92
N LYS A 6 -13.39 -1.30 -23.69
CA LYS A 6 -14.16 -1.12 -22.46
C LYS A 6 -13.30 -1.44 -21.23
N VAL A 7 -12.69 -0.42 -20.61
CA VAL A 7 -11.93 -0.52 -19.35
C VAL A 7 -12.89 -0.30 -18.17
N TYR A 8 -12.80 -1.15 -17.16
CA TYR A 8 -13.49 -0.99 -15.88
C TYR A 8 -12.60 -0.25 -14.87
N GLN A 9 -13.15 0.64 -14.05
CA GLN A 9 -12.41 1.22 -12.92
C GLN A 9 -12.64 0.36 -11.68
N PHE A 10 -11.56 -0.17 -11.10
CA PHE A 10 -11.57 -1.05 -9.94
C PHE A 10 -11.07 -0.30 -8.70
N ILE A 11 -12.00 0.24 -7.92
CA ILE A 11 -11.68 0.96 -6.68
C ILE A 11 -11.34 -0.08 -5.59
N ALA A 12 -10.04 -0.21 -5.30
CA ALA A 12 -9.50 -1.39 -4.61
C ALA A 12 -8.19 -1.12 -3.86
N GLN A 13 -7.77 -2.09 -3.03
CA GLN A 13 -6.54 -2.02 -2.24
C GLN A 13 -5.91 -3.41 -2.07
N GLU A 14 -4.57 -3.50 -2.07
CA GLU A 14 -3.84 -4.76 -1.84
C GLU A 14 -4.03 -5.36 -0.42
N ALA A 15 -4.41 -4.54 0.56
CA ALA A 15 -4.77 -5.03 1.90
C ALA A 15 -6.26 -5.38 2.06
N SER A 16 -7.09 -5.33 1.01
CA SER A 16 -8.50 -5.73 1.11
C SER A 16 -8.67 -7.17 0.62
N LEU A 17 -9.13 -8.06 1.50
CA LEU A 17 -9.36 -9.47 1.18
C LEU A 17 -10.42 -9.60 0.08
N PHE A 18 -11.47 -8.77 0.16
CA PHE A 18 -12.53 -8.67 -0.84
C PHE A 18 -12.04 -8.10 -2.18
N SER A 19 -11.08 -7.15 -2.19
CA SER A 19 -10.39 -6.79 -3.44
C SER A 19 -9.52 -7.95 -3.96
N GLY A 20 -8.98 -8.77 -3.06
CA GLY A 20 -8.31 -10.05 -3.37
C GLY A 20 -9.22 -11.15 -3.93
N LYS A 21 -10.56 -11.04 -3.81
CA LYS A 21 -11.53 -11.91 -4.51
C LYS A 21 -11.79 -11.42 -5.95
N ILE A 22 -11.88 -10.11 -6.17
CA ILE A 22 -12.19 -9.54 -7.50
C ILE A 22 -10.99 -9.45 -8.45
N ARG A 23 -9.79 -9.09 -7.96
CA ARG A 23 -8.57 -9.01 -8.80
C ARG A 23 -8.28 -10.32 -9.57
N PRO A 24 -8.20 -11.50 -8.93
CA PRO A 24 -7.98 -12.77 -9.64
C PRO A 24 -9.12 -13.13 -10.61
N TYR A 25 -10.37 -12.75 -10.30
CA TYR A 25 -11.50 -12.98 -11.19
C TYR A 25 -11.41 -12.15 -12.47
N LEU A 26 -11.09 -10.85 -12.38
CA LEU A 26 -10.85 -9.98 -13.53
C LEU A 26 -9.69 -10.49 -14.40
N GLN A 27 -8.61 -10.95 -13.76
CA GLN A 27 -7.45 -11.55 -14.43
C GLN A 27 -7.82 -12.86 -15.15
N TYR A 28 -8.54 -13.79 -14.49
CA TYR A 28 -9.00 -15.05 -15.07
C TYR A 28 -9.92 -14.85 -16.28
N LYS A 29 -10.82 -13.86 -16.22
CA LYS A 29 -11.69 -13.45 -17.33
C LYS A 29 -10.98 -12.63 -18.42
N ASN A 30 -9.72 -12.21 -18.20
CA ASN A 30 -8.98 -11.28 -19.08
C ASN A 30 -9.73 -9.95 -19.33
N ILE A 31 -10.47 -9.46 -18.33
CA ILE A 31 -11.23 -8.20 -18.40
C ILE A 31 -10.26 -7.02 -18.22
N PRO A 32 -10.23 -6.02 -19.12
CA PRO A 32 -9.40 -4.82 -18.92
C PRO A 32 -9.91 -3.96 -17.76
N TYR A 33 -9.06 -3.65 -16.80
CA TYR A 33 -9.37 -2.74 -15.69
C TYR A 33 -8.20 -1.81 -15.33
N GLU A 34 -8.53 -0.66 -14.75
CA GLU A 34 -7.61 0.26 -14.08
C GLU A 34 -7.85 0.20 -12.58
N THR A 35 -6.79 0.10 -11.76
CA THR A 35 -6.91 0.07 -10.30
C THR A 35 -6.91 1.49 -9.73
N VAL A 36 -8.02 1.90 -9.12
CA VAL A 36 -8.19 3.21 -8.48
C VAL A 36 -8.00 3.06 -6.97
N ILE A 37 -7.14 3.89 -6.37
CA ILE A 37 -6.95 3.91 -4.91
C ILE A 37 -8.19 4.57 -4.26
N PRO A 38 -8.78 3.98 -3.21
CA PRO A 38 -9.89 4.57 -2.45
C PRO A 38 -9.39 5.69 -1.52
N SER A 39 -8.84 6.76 -2.11
CA SER A 39 -8.38 7.98 -1.45
C SER A 39 -9.47 8.62 -0.59
N VAL A 40 -9.12 9.64 0.20
CA VAL A 40 -10.14 10.46 0.90
C VAL A 40 -11.12 11.05 -0.13
N GLN A 41 -10.59 11.57 -1.24
CA GLN A 41 -11.35 12.16 -2.33
C GLN A 41 -12.27 11.14 -3.02
N VAL A 42 -11.74 10.00 -3.51
CA VAL A 42 -12.55 8.96 -4.18
C VAL A 42 -13.66 8.42 -3.28
N ARG A 43 -13.43 8.32 -1.96
CA ARG A 43 -14.49 7.94 -1.01
C ARG A 43 -15.58 9.00 -0.88
N GLN A 44 -15.22 10.29 -0.89
CA GLN A 44 -16.16 11.40 -0.70
C GLN A 44 -16.92 11.79 -1.98
N GLU A 45 -16.27 11.76 -3.13
CA GLU A 45 -16.82 12.23 -4.42
C GLU A 45 -17.48 11.10 -5.22
N ILE A 46 -16.99 9.85 -5.09
CA ILE A 46 -17.42 8.73 -5.93
C ILE A 46 -18.14 7.66 -5.10
N MET A 47 -17.51 7.09 -4.07
CA MET A 47 -18.09 5.93 -3.37
C MET A 47 -19.34 6.29 -2.57
N ILE A 48 -19.24 7.23 -1.62
CA ILE A 48 -20.37 7.59 -0.75
C ILE A 48 -21.57 8.15 -1.55
N PRO A 49 -21.41 9.05 -2.54
CA PRO A 49 -22.55 9.59 -3.28
C PRO A 49 -23.24 8.59 -4.23
N ARG A 50 -22.54 7.54 -4.68
CA ARG A 50 -23.04 6.60 -5.69
C ARG A 50 -23.42 5.22 -5.15
N VAL A 51 -22.93 4.86 -3.96
CA VAL A 51 -23.08 3.53 -3.32
C VAL A 51 -23.62 3.64 -1.89
N GLY A 52 -23.77 4.85 -1.34
CA GLY A 52 -24.08 5.08 0.08
C GLY A 52 -22.93 4.74 1.04
N TRP A 53 -22.01 3.85 0.65
CA TRP A 53 -20.93 3.32 1.50
C TRP A 53 -19.53 3.51 0.92
N SER A 54 -18.59 3.84 1.80
CA SER A 54 -17.13 3.86 1.57
C SER A 54 -16.43 2.49 1.67
N VAL A 55 -17.13 1.37 1.38
CA VAL A 55 -16.56 0.01 1.43
C VAL A 55 -16.10 -0.47 0.05
N ILE A 56 -14.89 -1.01 -0.01
CA ILE A 56 -14.25 -1.62 -1.19
C ILE A 56 -14.43 -3.14 -1.22
N PRO A 57 -14.37 -3.81 -2.39
CA PRO A 57 -14.17 -3.23 -3.73
C PRO A 57 -15.44 -2.60 -4.31
N VAL A 58 -15.22 -1.65 -5.23
CA VAL A 58 -16.25 -1.11 -6.14
C VAL A 58 -15.72 -1.24 -7.57
N ILE A 59 -16.58 -1.62 -8.50
CA ILE A 59 -16.36 -1.55 -9.95
C ILE A 59 -17.22 -0.41 -10.50
N ILE A 60 -16.63 0.46 -11.32
CA ILE A 60 -17.35 1.34 -12.23
C ILE A 60 -17.17 0.79 -13.64
N THR A 61 -18.28 0.61 -14.35
CA THR A 61 -18.27 0.08 -15.71
C THR A 61 -17.93 1.17 -16.72
N PRO A 62 -17.47 0.82 -17.92
CA PRO A 62 -17.30 1.78 -19.01
C PRO A 62 -18.61 2.44 -19.51
N GLY A 63 -19.77 1.99 -19.00
CA GLY A 63 -21.07 2.67 -19.17
C GLY A 63 -21.50 3.48 -17.94
N ASP A 64 -20.56 3.82 -17.04
CA ASP A 64 -20.75 4.56 -15.79
C ASP A 64 -21.80 3.97 -14.81
N ARG A 65 -22.05 2.65 -14.90
CA ARG A 65 -22.77 1.91 -13.85
C ARG A 65 -21.81 1.62 -12.70
N VAL A 66 -22.27 1.73 -11.46
CA VAL A 66 -21.49 1.36 -10.28
C VAL A 66 -22.00 0.04 -9.72
N VAL A 67 -21.08 -0.85 -9.33
CA VAL A 67 -21.37 -2.13 -8.67
C VAL A 67 -20.40 -2.30 -7.50
N GLN A 68 -20.93 -2.51 -6.29
CA GLN A 68 -20.15 -2.78 -5.07
C GLN A 68 -20.50 -4.19 -4.57
N ASP A 69 -19.69 -4.69 -3.63
CA ASP A 69 -19.70 -6.07 -3.11
C ASP A 69 -19.17 -7.10 -4.11
N THR A 70 -18.40 -8.06 -3.60
CA THR A 70 -17.68 -9.02 -4.43
C THR A 70 -18.61 -9.95 -5.21
N THR A 71 -19.69 -10.38 -4.58
CA THR A 71 -20.61 -11.37 -5.13
C THR A 71 -21.46 -10.72 -6.21
N SER A 72 -22.03 -9.54 -5.93
CA SER A 72 -22.73 -8.74 -6.95
C SER A 72 -21.82 -8.29 -8.12
N ILE A 73 -20.53 -8.03 -7.86
CA ILE A 73 -19.56 -7.73 -8.93
C ILE A 73 -19.33 -8.96 -9.82
N ILE A 74 -19.12 -10.15 -9.25
CA ILE A 74 -18.92 -11.38 -10.02
C ILE A 74 -20.17 -11.72 -10.82
N GLU A 75 -21.36 -11.67 -10.21
CA GLU A 75 -22.64 -11.95 -10.89
C GLU A 75 -22.89 -11.01 -12.08
N TYR A 76 -22.63 -9.71 -11.90
CA TYR A 76 -22.74 -8.74 -13.00
C TYR A 76 -21.70 -9.00 -14.12
N LEU A 77 -20.47 -9.36 -13.76
CA LEU A 77 -19.42 -9.62 -14.74
C LEU A 77 -19.52 -11.01 -15.40
N GLU A 78 -20.15 -12.01 -14.79
CA GLU A 78 -20.54 -13.27 -15.46
C GLU A 78 -21.60 -12.99 -16.54
N GLN A 79 -22.54 -12.06 -16.30
CA GLN A 79 -23.57 -11.68 -17.28
C GLN A 79 -22.97 -10.92 -18.48
N GLU A 80 -22.05 -9.98 -18.24
CA GLU A 80 -21.39 -9.20 -19.31
C GLU A 80 -20.26 -9.99 -20.02
N HIS A 81 -19.60 -10.92 -19.32
CA HIS A 81 -18.47 -11.72 -19.82
C HIS A 81 -18.69 -13.22 -19.52
N PRO A 82 -19.64 -13.90 -20.19
CA PRO A 82 -20.05 -15.27 -19.83
C PRO A 82 -19.00 -16.36 -20.06
N HIS A 83 -17.88 -16.06 -20.71
CA HIS A 83 -16.86 -17.05 -21.07
C HIS A 83 -15.44 -16.58 -20.68
N PRO A 84 -14.61 -17.45 -20.05
CA PRO A 84 -14.96 -18.74 -19.46
C PRO A 84 -15.81 -18.54 -18.18
N SER A 85 -16.95 -19.22 -18.03
CA SER A 85 -17.79 -19.09 -16.83
C SER A 85 -17.16 -19.79 -15.62
N VAL A 86 -17.36 -19.21 -14.42
CA VAL A 86 -17.01 -19.80 -13.12
C VAL A 86 -18.20 -20.48 -12.43
N VAL A 87 -19.38 -20.54 -13.07
CA VAL A 87 -20.55 -21.22 -12.53
C VAL A 87 -20.54 -22.69 -12.99
N PRO A 88 -20.60 -23.68 -12.07
CA PRO A 88 -20.73 -25.08 -12.47
C PRO A 88 -22.08 -25.35 -13.16
N PRO A 89 -22.11 -26.08 -14.27
CA PRO A 89 -23.35 -26.33 -15.02
C PRO A 89 -24.26 -27.38 -14.39
N THR A 90 -23.76 -28.15 -13.41
CA THR A 90 -24.48 -29.28 -12.80
C THR A 90 -24.96 -28.97 -11.37
N PRO A 91 -26.11 -29.52 -10.92
CA PRO A 91 -26.80 -29.02 -9.72
C PRO A 91 -26.01 -29.11 -8.41
N ARG A 92 -25.38 -30.25 -8.12
CA ARG A 92 -24.66 -30.50 -6.87
C ARG A 92 -23.38 -29.67 -6.80
N GLN A 93 -22.61 -29.62 -7.88
CA GLN A 93 -21.40 -28.78 -7.97
C GLN A 93 -21.73 -27.29 -7.81
N ASN A 94 -22.80 -26.80 -8.42
CA ASN A 94 -23.18 -25.39 -8.31
C ASN A 94 -23.65 -25.05 -6.88
N LEU A 95 -24.47 -25.90 -6.26
CA LEU A 95 -24.84 -25.74 -4.85
C LEU A 95 -23.59 -25.74 -3.94
N VAL A 96 -22.66 -26.68 -4.13
CA VAL A 96 -21.40 -26.73 -3.37
C VAL A 96 -20.56 -25.47 -3.60
N SER A 97 -20.53 -24.92 -4.82
CA SER A 97 -19.86 -23.64 -5.08
C SER A 97 -20.51 -22.46 -4.36
N LEU A 98 -21.84 -22.39 -4.26
CA LEU A 98 -22.54 -21.34 -3.52
C LEU A 98 -22.33 -21.47 -2.00
N LEU A 99 -22.32 -22.71 -1.49
CA LEU A 99 -22.05 -23.03 -0.09
C LEU A 99 -20.62 -22.66 0.31
N LEU A 100 -19.62 -23.04 -0.49
CA LEU A 100 -18.22 -22.73 -0.22
C LEU A 100 -17.89 -21.23 -0.39
N GLU A 101 -18.59 -20.51 -1.27
CA GLU A 101 -18.50 -19.04 -1.31
C GLU A 101 -18.95 -18.41 0.02
N LEU A 102 -20.09 -18.84 0.57
CA LEU A 102 -20.59 -18.40 1.88
C LEU A 102 -19.68 -18.84 3.04
N PHE A 103 -19.07 -20.03 2.97
CA PHE A 103 -18.12 -20.49 3.98
C PHE A 103 -16.86 -19.63 4.01
N ALA A 104 -16.33 -19.26 2.85
CA ALA A 104 -15.24 -18.31 2.76
C ALA A 104 -15.66 -16.94 3.32
N ASP A 105 -16.61 -16.27 2.66
CA ASP A 105 -16.90 -14.85 2.91
C ASP A 105 -17.41 -14.55 4.33
N GLU A 106 -17.94 -15.53 5.08
CA GLU A 106 -18.52 -15.31 6.43
C GLU A 106 -17.96 -16.21 7.56
N TRP A 107 -17.19 -17.26 7.26
CA TRP A 107 -16.56 -18.12 8.28
C TRP A 107 -15.02 -18.09 8.25
N LEU A 108 -14.39 -18.28 7.09
CA LEU A 108 -12.93 -18.18 6.95
C LEU A 108 -12.40 -16.75 7.19
N MET A 109 -13.29 -15.76 7.26
CA MET A 109 -13.02 -14.42 7.78
C MET A 109 -12.57 -14.40 9.25
N ILE A 110 -12.92 -15.38 10.08
CA ILE A 110 -12.48 -15.48 11.48
C ILE A 110 -10.94 -15.60 11.56
N PRO A 111 -10.28 -16.65 11.00
CA PRO A 111 -8.83 -16.71 10.97
C PRO A 111 -8.22 -15.58 10.13
N ALA A 112 -8.80 -15.23 8.98
CA ALA A 112 -8.23 -14.16 8.15
C ALA A 112 -8.14 -12.81 8.88
N MET A 113 -9.11 -12.48 9.74
CA MET A 113 -9.07 -11.27 10.57
C MET A 113 -8.22 -11.41 11.83
N HIS A 114 -8.15 -12.61 12.44
CA HIS A 114 -7.15 -12.89 13.49
C HIS A 114 -5.73 -12.61 12.97
N TYR A 115 -5.32 -13.30 11.89
CA TYR A 115 -3.95 -13.21 11.40
C TYR A 115 -3.63 -11.81 10.85
N ARG A 116 -4.61 -11.09 10.29
CA ARG A 116 -4.43 -9.70 9.85
C ARG A 116 -4.06 -8.73 10.98
N TRP A 117 -4.70 -8.84 12.15
CA TRP A 117 -4.69 -7.79 13.16
C TRP A 117 -3.96 -8.15 14.46
N ASN A 118 -3.87 -9.44 14.81
CA ASN A 118 -3.24 -9.91 16.06
C ASN A 118 -1.79 -10.36 15.87
N LYS A 119 -1.38 -10.72 14.65
CA LYS A 119 -0.01 -11.16 14.33
C LYS A 119 0.89 -9.97 14.00
N ALA A 120 2.00 -9.84 14.73
CA ALA A 120 2.86 -8.66 14.70
C ALA A 120 3.58 -8.48 13.35
N GLU A 121 3.89 -9.59 12.69
CA GLU A 121 4.54 -9.70 11.39
C GLU A 121 3.75 -8.95 10.31
N ASN A 122 2.42 -9.07 10.35
CA ASN A 122 1.52 -8.43 9.40
C ASN A 122 1.32 -6.92 9.66
N LYS A 123 1.61 -6.43 10.89
CA LYS A 123 1.35 -5.03 11.25
C LYS A 123 2.05 -4.05 10.31
N LYS A 124 3.32 -4.30 9.97
CA LYS A 124 4.11 -3.44 9.06
C LYS A 124 3.46 -3.33 7.67
N TYR A 125 2.90 -4.42 7.13
CA TYR A 125 2.20 -4.40 5.85
C TYR A 125 0.87 -3.65 5.94
N ILE A 126 0.07 -3.91 6.97
CA ILE A 126 -1.22 -3.25 7.18
C ILE A 126 -1.07 -1.75 7.44
N ASP A 127 -0.06 -1.34 8.22
CA ASP A 127 0.29 0.07 8.45
C ASP A 127 0.65 0.79 7.15
N LEU A 128 1.51 0.20 6.31
CA LEU A 128 1.88 0.77 5.01
C LEU A 128 0.66 0.92 4.09
N GLN A 129 -0.16 -0.13 3.99
CA GLN A 129 -1.27 -0.14 3.05
C GLN A 129 -2.40 0.80 3.51
N SER A 130 -2.74 0.84 4.80
CA SER A 130 -3.68 1.82 5.34
C SER A 130 -3.11 3.25 5.32
N GLY A 131 -1.80 3.41 5.53
CA GLY A 131 -1.08 4.68 5.44
C GLY A 131 -1.26 5.37 4.10
N ARG A 132 -1.13 4.63 2.99
CA ARG A 132 -1.35 5.15 1.62
C ARG A 132 -2.74 5.76 1.37
N ILE A 133 -3.75 5.43 2.17
CA ILE A 133 -5.13 5.96 2.05
C ILE A 133 -5.45 7.01 3.12
N ILE A 134 -4.92 6.84 4.34
CA ILE A 134 -5.24 7.68 5.49
C ILE A 134 -4.28 8.87 5.60
N LYS A 135 -3.05 8.71 5.12
CA LYS A 135 -1.94 9.67 5.11
C LYS A 135 -1.40 9.90 3.68
N GLU A 136 -2.28 9.85 2.67
CA GLU A 136 -1.93 9.99 1.25
C GLU A 136 -1.04 11.21 0.94
N HIS A 137 -1.26 12.33 1.62
CA HIS A 137 -0.49 13.57 1.46
C HIS A 137 0.83 13.64 2.28
N PHE A 138 1.16 12.62 3.07
CA PHE A 138 2.39 12.57 3.88
C PHE A 138 3.54 11.90 3.11
N PRO A 139 4.80 12.25 3.39
CA PRO A 139 5.97 11.55 2.86
C PRO A 139 5.92 10.03 3.11
N PRO A 140 6.40 9.17 2.18
CA PRO A 140 6.22 7.71 2.26
C PRO A 140 6.71 7.03 3.55
N LEU A 141 7.70 7.60 4.25
CA LEU A 141 8.18 7.10 5.55
C LEU A 141 7.16 7.39 6.67
N GLU A 142 6.61 8.60 6.69
CA GLU A 142 5.64 9.06 7.69
C GLU A 142 4.26 8.40 7.53
N GLN A 143 3.95 7.87 6.33
CA GLN A 143 2.68 7.16 6.06
C GLN A 143 2.46 5.96 6.99
N MET A 144 3.53 5.36 7.53
CA MET A 144 3.45 4.18 8.41
C MET A 144 3.38 4.52 9.90
N GLU A 145 3.77 5.73 10.29
CA GLU A 145 3.95 6.08 11.70
C GLU A 145 2.61 6.33 12.41
N ASN A 146 2.52 5.98 13.69
CA ASN A 146 1.38 6.29 14.57
C ASN A 146 0.00 5.89 14.01
N MET A 147 -0.09 4.84 13.19
CA MET A 147 -1.35 4.43 12.55
C MET A 147 -2.45 4.04 13.53
N ASP A 148 -2.09 3.53 14.71
CA ASP A 148 -3.03 3.25 15.82
C ASP A 148 -3.70 4.52 16.40
N ASP A 149 -3.21 5.73 16.12
CA ASP A 149 -3.88 7.00 16.49
C ASP A 149 -5.10 7.31 15.63
N PHE A 150 -5.18 6.76 14.42
CA PHE A 150 -6.28 7.02 13.52
C PHE A 150 -7.53 6.24 13.94
N LYS A 151 -8.53 6.97 14.44
CA LYS A 151 -9.81 6.45 14.97
C LYS A 151 -10.47 5.38 14.08
N GLY A 152 -10.41 5.53 12.76
CA GLY A 152 -10.93 4.54 11.80
C GLY A 152 -10.13 3.23 11.78
N TYR A 153 -8.80 3.31 11.72
CA TYR A 153 -7.90 2.14 11.80
C TYR A 153 -8.11 1.40 13.13
N ARG A 154 -8.09 2.13 14.25
CA ARG A 154 -8.30 1.57 15.60
C ARG A 154 -9.68 0.93 15.76
N PHE A 155 -10.73 1.52 15.15
CA PHE A 155 -12.06 0.93 15.14
C PHE A 155 -12.09 -0.40 14.39
N PHE A 156 -11.53 -0.49 13.18
CA PHE A 156 -11.47 -1.75 12.43
C PHE A 156 -10.67 -2.83 13.16
N LYS A 157 -9.48 -2.49 13.68
CA LYS A 157 -8.63 -3.40 14.47
C LYS A 157 -9.39 -3.99 15.66
N ASN A 158 -10.15 -3.18 16.39
CA ASN A 158 -10.92 -3.64 17.55
C ASN A 158 -12.24 -4.34 17.16
N SER A 159 -12.77 -4.12 15.96
CA SER A 159 -14.07 -4.67 15.52
C SER A 159 -14.07 -6.18 15.29
N ILE A 160 -12.91 -6.82 15.20
CA ILE A 160 -12.76 -8.28 15.01
C ILE A 160 -13.41 -9.09 16.15
N GLN A 161 -13.58 -8.49 17.33
CA GLN A 161 -14.30 -9.11 18.45
C GLN A 161 -15.75 -9.46 18.12
N TYR A 162 -16.41 -8.69 17.25
CA TYR A 162 -17.76 -9.02 16.76
C TYR A 162 -17.77 -10.23 15.83
N MET A 163 -16.64 -10.61 15.23
CA MET A 163 -16.50 -11.86 14.44
C MET A 163 -16.20 -13.08 15.34
N GLY A 164 -16.16 -12.91 16.66
CA GLY A 164 -15.73 -13.95 17.59
C GLY A 164 -14.21 -14.05 17.76
N VAL A 165 -13.43 -13.14 17.17
CA VAL A 165 -11.96 -13.10 17.34
C VAL A 165 -11.62 -12.36 18.64
N ASN A 166 -11.34 -13.11 19.70
CA ASN A 166 -11.01 -12.59 21.03
C ASN A 166 -9.81 -13.35 21.62
N LYS A 167 -9.51 -13.13 22.91
CA LYS A 167 -8.37 -13.79 23.57
C LYS A 167 -8.59 -15.29 23.74
N ASP A 168 -9.80 -15.66 24.13
CA ASP A 168 -10.18 -17.01 24.53
C ASP A 168 -10.33 -17.91 23.30
N THR A 169 -10.74 -17.34 22.16
CA THR A 169 -10.80 -18.03 20.87
C THR A 169 -9.47 -18.07 20.11
N THR A 170 -8.46 -17.28 20.48
CA THR A 170 -7.24 -17.13 19.67
C THR A 170 -6.48 -18.44 19.43
N ALA A 171 -6.22 -19.24 20.48
CA ALA A 171 -5.49 -20.50 20.32
C ALA A 171 -6.25 -21.51 19.44
N GLU A 172 -7.58 -21.54 19.56
CA GLU A 172 -8.44 -22.44 18.80
C GLU A 172 -8.61 -22.01 17.34
N ILE A 173 -8.65 -20.70 17.07
CA ILE A 173 -8.60 -20.15 15.70
C ILE A 173 -7.31 -20.60 15.00
N GLU A 174 -6.17 -20.60 15.69
CA GLU A 174 -4.91 -21.05 15.11
C GLU A 174 -4.91 -22.57 14.87
N ARG A 175 -5.41 -23.38 15.81
CA ARG A 175 -5.53 -24.83 15.65
C ARG A 175 -6.46 -25.23 14.50
N THR A 176 -7.72 -24.79 14.54
CA THR A 176 -8.72 -25.19 13.54
C THR A 176 -8.40 -24.67 12.14
N TYR A 177 -7.70 -23.54 12.03
CA TYR A 177 -7.17 -23.05 10.76
C TYR A 177 -5.98 -23.85 10.25
N GLN A 178 -5.07 -24.32 11.13
CA GLN A 178 -3.99 -25.22 10.73
C GLN A 178 -4.51 -26.58 10.24
N GLU A 179 -5.53 -27.13 10.89
CA GLU A 179 -6.24 -28.33 10.42
C GLU A 179 -6.87 -28.09 9.03
N PHE A 180 -7.66 -27.02 8.87
CA PHE A 180 -8.24 -26.64 7.58
C PHE A 180 -7.19 -26.44 6.46
N LEU A 181 -6.03 -25.88 6.78
CA LEU A 181 -4.93 -25.73 5.82
C LEU A 181 -4.27 -27.07 5.45
N GLN A 182 -4.30 -28.07 6.34
CA GLN A 182 -3.86 -29.44 6.04
C GLN A 182 -4.88 -30.16 5.14
N ASP A 183 -6.17 -30.12 5.51
CA ASP A 183 -7.28 -30.68 4.72
C ASP A 183 -7.28 -30.10 3.28
N PHE A 184 -7.19 -28.77 3.16
CA PHE A 184 -7.19 -28.09 1.87
C PHE A 184 -5.91 -28.37 1.08
N GLN A 185 -4.76 -28.55 1.73
CA GLN A 185 -3.53 -28.99 1.07
C GLN A 185 -3.61 -30.45 0.56
N GLN A 186 -4.29 -31.35 1.27
CA GLN A 186 -4.57 -32.72 0.79
C GLN A 186 -5.47 -32.70 -0.45
N HIS A 187 -6.49 -31.83 -0.46
CA HIS A 187 -7.30 -31.59 -1.65
C HIS A 187 -6.48 -31.04 -2.83
N LEU A 188 -5.67 -30.00 -2.60
CA LEU A 188 -4.86 -29.34 -3.64
C LEU A 188 -3.74 -30.22 -4.24
N ASN A 189 -3.31 -31.27 -3.54
CA ASN A 189 -2.43 -32.30 -4.08
C ASN A 189 -3.11 -33.10 -5.22
N SER A 190 -4.44 -33.23 -5.17
CA SER A 190 -5.26 -34.01 -6.10
C SER A 190 -5.84 -33.17 -7.25
N TYR A 191 -6.31 -31.95 -6.94
CA TYR A 191 -7.01 -31.05 -7.87
C TYR A 191 -6.49 -29.61 -7.74
N PRO A 192 -6.25 -28.87 -8.85
CA PRO A 192 -5.77 -27.49 -8.78
C PRO A 192 -6.82 -26.47 -8.32
N TYR A 193 -8.10 -26.84 -8.26
CA TYR A 193 -9.25 -26.00 -7.87
C TYR A 193 -10.31 -26.83 -7.14
N LEU A 194 -11.17 -26.18 -6.36
CA LEU A 194 -12.17 -26.81 -5.48
C LEU A 194 -13.02 -27.88 -6.18
N LEU A 195 -13.46 -27.62 -7.41
CA LEU A 195 -14.33 -28.51 -8.19
C LEU A 195 -13.62 -29.17 -9.40
N GLY A 196 -12.30 -29.33 -9.32
CA GLY A 196 -11.50 -30.07 -10.29
C GLY A 196 -10.46 -29.21 -11.02
N TYR A 197 -10.60 -29.06 -12.33
CA TYR A 197 -9.60 -28.48 -13.24
C TYR A 197 -10.02 -27.09 -13.81
N ARG A 198 -11.08 -26.49 -13.27
CA ARG A 198 -11.50 -25.09 -13.50
C ARG A 198 -11.91 -24.46 -12.15
N PRO A 199 -11.57 -23.18 -11.89
CA PRO A 199 -12.06 -22.48 -10.71
C PRO A 199 -13.56 -22.19 -10.81
N CYS A 200 -14.29 -22.43 -9.72
CA CYS A 200 -15.66 -21.96 -9.53
C CYS A 200 -15.70 -20.62 -8.77
N VAL A 201 -16.89 -20.05 -8.51
CA VAL A 201 -16.97 -18.76 -7.76
C VAL A 201 -16.34 -18.84 -6.36
N ALA A 202 -16.43 -19.99 -5.68
CA ALA A 202 -15.81 -20.18 -4.37
C ALA A 202 -14.28 -20.13 -4.42
N ASP A 203 -13.64 -20.58 -5.51
CA ASP A 203 -12.18 -20.53 -5.61
C ASP A 203 -11.68 -19.08 -5.48
N PHE A 204 -12.39 -18.12 -6.06
CA PHE A 204 -12.07 -16.69 -5.95
C PHE A 204 -12.24 -16.16 -4.53
N ALA A 205 -13.17 -16.71 -3.74
CA ALA A 205 -13.31 -16.37 -2.33
C ALA A 205 -12.18 -16.97 -1.46
N PHE A 206 -11.64 -18.13 -1.82
CA PHE A 206 -10.49 -18.75 -1.12
C PHE A 206 -9.14 -18.03 -1.41
N CYS A 207 -9.09 -17.04 -2.30
CA CYS A 207 -7.87 -16.34 -2.73
C CYS A 207 -7.11 -15.53 -1.67
N TYR A 208 -7.69 -15.30 -0.48
CA TYR A 208 -7.03 -14.56 0.61
C TYR A 208 -6.40 -15.45 1.69
N LEU A 209 -6.42 -16.78 1.51
CA LEU A 209 -5.83 -17.72 2.46
C LEU A 209 -4.31 -17.54 2.60
N MET A 210 -3.77 -17.93 3.77
CA MET A 210 -2.39 -17.65 4.12
C MET A 210 -1.36 -18.56 3.45
N LYS A 211 -0.28 -17.93 2.97
CA LYS A 211 0.81 -18.60 2.25
C LYS A 211 1.84 -19.31 3.14
N CYS A 212 2.11 -18.79 4.33
CA CYS A 212 3.36 -19.06 5.03
C CYS A 212 3.50 -20.44 5.70
N GLN A 213 2.42 -21.23 5.79
CA GLN A 213 2.41 -22.53 6.48
C GLN A 213 1.85 -23.71 5.65
N ALA A 214 1.44 -23.46 4.39
CA ALA A 214 0.88 -24.50 3.52
C ALA A 214 1.32 -24.26 2.05
N PRO A 215 2.41 -24.89 1.58
CA PRO A 215 3.00 -24.64 0.26
C PRO A 215 2.04 -24.76 -0.93
N LEU A 216 1.11 -25.74 -0.92
CA LEU A 216 0.13 -25.86 -2.00
C LEU A 216 -0.95 -24.78 -1.95
N VAL A 217 -1.35 -24.32 -0.76
CA VAL A 217 -2.28 -23.19 -0.59
C VAL A 217 -1.63 -21.88 -1.06
N ALA A 218 -0.33 -21.70 -0.80
CA ALA A 218 0.44 -20.58 -1.34
C ALA A 218 0.47 -20.58 -2.88
N SER A 219 0.78 -21.74 -3.49
CA SER A 219 0.76 -21.92 -4.95
C SER A 219 -0.64 -21.68 -5.55
N TYR A 220 -1.69 -22.17 -4.88
CA TYR A 220 -3.08 -21.94 -5.26
C TYR A 220 -3.43 -20.44 -5.27
N VAL A 221 -3.07 -19.70 -4.22
CA VAL A 221 -3.29 -18.23 -4.17
C VAL A 221 -2.50 -17.50 -5.27
N GLU A 222 -1.30 -17.95 -5.62
CA GLU A 222 -0.46 -17.33 -6.67
C GLU A 222 -0.93 -17.64 -8.10
N ARG A 223 -1.42 -18.86 -8.32
CA ARG A 223 -2.16 -19.28 -9.51
C ARG A 223 -3.38 -18.39 -9.74
N MET A 224 -4.21 -18.21 -8.72
CA MET A 224 -5.42 -17.42 -8.83
C MET A 224 -5.12 -15.94 -9.11
N ASN A 225 -4.14 -15.33 -8.42
CA ASN A 225 -3.71 -13.95 -8.65
C ASN A 225 -2.90 -13.73 -9.94
N GLY A 226 -2.90 -14.69 -10.87
CA GLY A 226 -2.28 -14.58 -12.20
C GLY A 226 -0.75 -14.50 -12.21
N ALA A 227 -0.08 -14.74 -11.07
CA ALA A 227 1.37 -14.62 -10.95
C ALA A 227 2.13 -15.80 -11.59
N VAL A 228 1.46 -16.96 -11.74
CA VAL A 228 2.06 -18.19 -12.26
C VAL A 228 1.19 -18.78 -13.37
N LEU A 229 1.63 -18.65 -14.63
CA LEU A 229 0.98 -19.20 -15.84
C LEU A 229 1.04 -20.74 -15.97
N SER A 230 1.34 -21.47 -14.90
CA SER A 230 1.57 -22.93 -14.94
C SER A 230 0.56 -23.69 -14.09
N PRO A 231 0.27 -24.97 -14.43
CA PRO A 231 -0.63 -25.86 -13.67
C PRO A 231 -0.19 -26.13 -12.21
N SER A 232 -0.86 -27.09 -11.56
CA SER A 232 -0.69 -27.58 -10.18
C SER A 232 0.76 -27.58 -9.63
N HIS A 233 0.93 -27.71 -8.32
CA HIS A 233 2.24 -27.99 -7.73
C HIS A 233 2.17 -29.27 -6.86
N ASP A 234 3.27 -30.00 -6.80
CA ASP A 234 3.55 -31.05 -5.82
C ASP A 234 4.37 -30.49 -4.67
N VAL A 235 4.51 -31.23 -3.56
CA VAL A 235 5.44 -30.87 -2.47
C VAL A 235 6.66 -31.79 -2.50
N VAL A 236 7.85 -31.20 -2.65
CA VAL A 236 9.15 -31.89 -2.52
C VAL A 236 9.97 -31.12 -1.49
N ASP A 237 10.50 -31.82 -0.48
CA ASP A 237 11.28 -31.24 0.64
C ASP A 237 10.62 -30.00 1.29
N GLY A 238 9.29 -30.06 1.46
CA GLY A 238 8.49 -28.98 2.03
C GLY A 238 8.28 -27.76 1.13
N LYS A 239 8.69 -27.82 -0.15
CA LYS A 239 8.55 -26.73 -1.13
C LYS A 239 7.61 -27.12 -2.26
N ALA A 240 6.86 -26.15 -2.78
CA ALA A 240 5.95 -26.36 -3.91
C ALA A 240 6.74 -26.41 -5.24
N VAL A 241 6.66 -27.53 -5.97
CA VAL A 241 7.34 -27.76 -7.25
C VAL A 241 6.30 -27.94 -8.36
N LYS A 242 6.54 -27.37 -9.55
CA LYS A 242 5.58 -27.36 -10.67
C LYS A 242 5.20 -28.79 -11.14
N LYS A 243 3.91 -29.13 -10.98
CA LYS A 243 3.26 -30.37 -11.42
C LYS A 243 2.48 -30.12 -12.71
N SER A 244 2.73 -30.93 -13.74
CA SER A 244 1.96 -30.87 -14.98
C SER A 244 0.56 -31.44 -14.77
N VAL A 245 -0.50 -30.65 -15.04
CA VAL A 245 -1.84 -31.21 -15.23
C VAL A 245 -1.86 -31.88 -16.62
N PRO A 246 -2.26 -33.16 -16.73
CA PRO A 246 -2.41 -33.84 -18.02
C PRO A 246 -3.37 -33.07 -18.96
N PRO A 247 -3.06 -32.92 -20.27
CA PRO A 247 -3.85 -32.06 -21.17
C PRO A 247 -5.33 -32.45 -21.34
N ASP A 248 -5.66 -33.72 -21.06
CA ASP A 248 -7.01 -34.29 -21.00
C ASP A 248 -7.84 -33.79 -19.80
N LYS A 249 -7.20 -33.30 -18.73
CA LYS A 249 -7.86 -32.89 -17.49
C LYS A 249 -8.18 -31.40 -17.50
N GLN A 250 -9.39 -31.08 -17.94
CA GLN A 250 -9.92 -29.72 -18.07
C GLN A 250 -11.34 -29.60 -17.51
N GLY A 251 -11.74 -28.41 -17.05
CA GLY A 251 -13.10 -28.13 -16.60
C GLY A 251 -13.42 -28.62 -15.19
N PHE A 252 -14.71 -28.62 -14.84
CA PHE A 252 -15.20 -29.22 -13.59
C PHE A 252 -15.27 -30.75 -13.73
N LEU A 253 -15.39 -31.49 -12.62
CA LEU A 253 -15.49 -32.95 -12.69
C LEU A 253 -16.76 -33.42 -13.44
N PRO A 254 -16.69 -34.56 -14.16
CA PRO A 254 -17.85 -35.13 -14.85
C PRO A 254 -18.92 -35.64 -13.87
N GLY A 255 -20.11 -35.96 -14.36
CA GLY A 255 -21.14 -36.68 -13.59
C GLY A 255 -21.73 -35.94 -12.38
N ASP A 256 -21.53 -34.62 -12.28
CA ASP A 256 -21.86 -33.82 -11.08
C ASP A 256 -21.15 -34.31 -9.80
N GLU A 257 -19.96 -34.92 -9.96
CA GLU A 257 -19.14 -35.41 -8.86
C GLU A 257 -18.59 -34.25 -8.01
N ILE A 258 -18.59 -34.43 -6.69
CA ILE A 258 -17.86 -33.57 -5.75
C ILE A 258 -16.59 -34.31 -5.34
N PRO A 259 -15.39 -33.71 -5.47
CA PRO A 259 -14.15 -34.34 -5.04
C PRO A 259 -14.25 -34.88 -3.61
N ALA A 260 -14.02 -36.18 -3.40
CA ALA A 260 -14.05 -36.79 -2.07
C ALA A 260 -13.09 -36.11 -1.07
N THR A 261 -12.02 -35.48 -1.56
CA THR A 261 -11.08 -34.69 -0.76
C THR A 261 -11.63 -33.36 -0.24
N LEU A 262 -12.81 -32.90 -0.67
CA LEU A 262 -13.53 -31.77 -0.05
C LEU A 262 -14.34 -32.18 1.19
N GLU A 263 -14.52 -33.48 1.46
CA GLU A 263 -15.37 -33.95 2.57
C GLU A 263 -15.00 -33.33 3.94
N PRO A 264 -13.72 -33.15 4.34
CA PRO A 264 -13.38 -32.48 5.60
C PRO A 264 -13.80 -31.00 5.63
N LEU A 265 -13.61 -30.26 4.53
CA LEU A 265 -13.97 -28.85 4.42
C LEU A 265 -15.49 -28.66 4.51
N LEU A 266 -16.25 -29.49 3.79
CA LEU A 266 -17.72 -29.48 3.82
C LEU A 266 -18.24 -29.88 5.20
N ARG A 267 -17.66 -30.92 5.82
CA ARG A 267 -17.99 -31.34 7.18
C ARG A 267 -17.74 -30.24 8.20
N ARG A 268 -16.63 -29.50 8.09
CA ARG A 268 -16.33 -28.34 8.94
C ARG A 268 -17.35 -27.21 8.75
N MET A 269 -17.68 -26.86 7.50
CA MET A 269 -18.73 -25.87 7.18
C MET A 269 -20.09 -26.23 7.80
N PHE A 270 -20.56 -27.47 7.61
CA PHE A 270 -21.85 -27.90 8.17
C PHE A 270 -21.83 -28.04 9.70
N THR A 271 -20.69 -28.37 10.31
CA THR A 271 -20.60 -28.52 11.78
C THR A 271 -20.43 -27.17 12.51
N GLU A 272 -19.64 -26.26 11.94
CA GLU A 272 -19.30 -24.98 12.58
C GLU A 272 -20.21 -23.81 12.15
N GLN A 273 -20.37 -23.59 10.83
CA GLN A 273 -21.06 -22.41 10.29
C GLN A 273 -22.58 -22.56 10.27
N VAL A 274 -23.11 -23.72 9.88
CA VAL A 274 -24.55 -23.89 9.62
C VAL A 274 -25.45 -23.71 10.86
N PRO A 275 -25.10 -24.18 12.07
CA PRO A 275 -25.87 -23.84 13.28
C PRO A 275 -25.99 -22.34 13.52
N VAL A 276 -24.92 -21.58 13.22
CA VAL A 276 -24.88 -20.11 13.33
C VAL A 276 -25.74 -19.44 12.26
N LEU A 277 -25.74 -19.94 11.02
CA LEU A 277 -26.63 -19.43 9.97
C LEU A 277 -28.11 -19.67 10.32
N LEU A 278 -28.46 -20.86 10.81
CA LEU A 278 -29.83 -21.20 11.19
C LEU A 278 -30.32 -20.42 12.43
N ASP A 279 -29.44 -20.10 13.38
CA ASP A 279 -29.78 -19.15 14.44
C ASP A 279 -29.88 -17.72 13.90
N THR A 280 -29.00 -17.28 12.99
CA THR A 280 -29.08 -15.95 12.35
C THR A 280 -30.44 -15.74 11.69
N VAL A 281 -30.96 -16.73 10.94
CA VAL A 281 -32.31 -16.69 10.36
C VAL A 281 -33.37 -16.46 11.46
N LYS A 282 -33.34 -17.26 12.53
CA LYS A 282 -34.31 -17.14 13.65
C LYS A 282 -34.23 -15.77 14.33
N LYS A 283 -33.03 -15.27 14.62
CA LYS A 283 -32.80 -13.98 15.31
C LYS A 283 -33.16 -12.79 14.43
N VAL A 284 -32.85 -12.81 13.14
CA VAL A 284 -33.22 -11.73 12.21
C VAL A 284 -34.74 -11.74 11.97
N THR A 285 -35.38 -12.90 11.79
CA THR A 285 -36.84 -13.02 11.71
C THR A 285 -37.53 -12.49 12.97
N GLN A 286 -37.00 -12.79 14.16
CA GLN A 286 -37.55 -12.23 15.40
C GLN A 286 -37.31 -10.71 15.49
N TYR A 287 -36.12 -10.23 15.15
CA TYR A 287 -35.81 -8.80 15.14
C TYR A 287 -36.74 -8.00 14.21
N MET A 288 -37.07 -8.54 13.02
CA MET A 288 -38.03 -7.90 12.11
C MET A 288 -39.47 -7.87 12.67
N LYS A 289 -39.89 -8.90 13.39
CA LYS A 289 -41.18 -8.93 14.10
C LYS A 289 -41.24 -7.94 15.26
N ASP A 290 -40.15 -7.83 16.02
CA ASP A 290 -40.03 -6.92 17.16
C ASP A 290 -39.90 -5.45 16.72
N ASN A 291 -39.37 -5.20 15.51
CA ASN A 291 -39.09 -3.86 14.97
C ASN A 291 -39.75 -3.64 13.59
N PRO A 292 -41.09 -3.70 13.46
CA PRO A 292 -41.82 -3.68 12.18
C PRO A 292 -41.83 -2.32 11.45
N LYS A 293 -40.90 -1.41 11.81
CA LYS A 293 -40.65 -0.09 11.19
C LYS A 293 -39.20 0.07 10.74
N VAL A 294 -38.38 -0.98 10.80
CA VAL A 294 -36.97 -0.95 10.43
C VAL A 294 -36.82 -1.34 8.96
N ASP A 295 -36.88 -0.34 8.09
CA ASP A 295 -36.69 -0.50 6.64
C ASP A 295 -35.21 -0.74 6.26
N VAL A 296 -34.28 -0.53 7.19
CA VAL A 296 -32.82 -0.70 6.99
C VAL A 296 -32.23 -1.46 8.17
N LEU A 297 -31.92 -2.75 7.94
CA LEU A 297 -31.34 -3.62 8.96
C LEU A 297 -29.93 -3.15 9.41
N PRO A 298 -29.65 -3.12 10.73
CA PRO A 298 -28.29 -2.99 11.24
C PRO A 298 -27.37 -4.12 10.73
N ARG A 299 -26.09 -3.83 10.47
CA ARG A 299 -25.10 -4.86 10.08
C ARG A 299 -24.91 -5.97 11.13
N VAL A 300 -25.12 -5.63 12.40
CA VAL A 300 -25.11 -6.56 13.53
C VAL A 300 -26.29 -6.18 14.44
N ILE A 301 -27.21 -7.12 14.68
CA ILE A 301 -28.44 -6.87 15.47
C ILE A 301 -28.33 -7.32 16.94
N GLY A 302 -27.27 -8.04 17.29
CA GLY A 302 -27.05 -8.57 18.64
C GLY A 302 -25.86 -9.53 18.66
N PHE A 303 -25.82 -10.40 19.68
CA PHE A 303 -24.85 -11.49 19.79
C PHE A 303 -25.56 -12.83 19.96
N HIS A 304 -24.90 -13.89 19.52
CA HIS A 304 -25.28 -15.28 19.78
C HIS A 304 -24.06 -16.15 20.04
N ASP A 305 -24.30 -17.29 20.68
CA ASP A 305 -23.27 -18.28 20.95
C ASP A 305 -22.91 -19.04 19.67
N PHE A 306 -21.61 -19.30 19.47
CA PHE A 306 -21.10 -20.16 18.41
C PHE A 306 -20.06 -21.12 18.97
N ARG A 307 -19.82 -22.22 18.24
CA ARG A 307 -18.72 -23.13 18.49
C ARG A 307 -17.69 -23.03 17.37
N LEU A 308 -16.43 -23.23 17.74
CA LEU A 308 -15.28 -23.33 16.84
C LEU A 308 -14.43 -24.46 17.40
N GLY A 309 -14.35 -25.58 16.70
CA GLY A 309 -13.81 -26.81 17.27
C GLY A 309 -14.48 -27.18 18.61
N ASP A 310 -13.67 -27.23 19.67
CA ASP A 310 -14.05 -27.71 20.99
C ASP A 310 -14.56 -26.60 21.93
N ILE A 311 -14.26 -25.32 21.65
CA ILE A 311 -14.72 -24.19 22.48
C ILE A 311 -16.09 -23.65 22.06
N ALA A 312 -16.74 -22.96 23.01
CA ALA A 312 -17.88 -22.08 22.76
C ALA A 312 -17.49 -20.63 23.07
N SER A 313 -17.99 -19.68 22.28
CA SER A 313 -17.81 -18.24 22.49
C SER A 313 -18.99 -17.46 21.89
N GLN A 314 -18.96 -16.13 21.93
CA GLN A 314 -20.00 -15.29 21.33
C GLN A 314 -19.48 -14.49 20.13
N ARG A 315 -20.30 -14.42 19.08
CA ARG A 315 -20.10 -13.54 17.91
C ARG A 315 -21.34 -12.69 17.67
N GLY A 316 -21.17 -11.63 16.89
CA GLY A 316 -22.25 -10.77 16.44
C GLY A 316 -23.15 -11.50 15.44
N ILE A 317 -24.46 -11.27 15.55
CA ILE A 317 -25.47 -11.73 14.60
C ILE A 317 -25.43 -10.81 13.39
N TYR A 318 -24.66 -11.20 12.37
CA TYR A 318 -24.51 -10.43 11.12
C TYR A 318 -25.73 -10.63 10.20
N THR A 319 -26.17 -9.56 9.53
CA THR A 319 -27.37 -9.61 8.65
C THR A 319 -27.06 -9.93 7.19
N TYR A 320 -25.84 -9.68 6.70
CA TYR A 320 -25.42 -10.01 5.32
C TYR A 320 -25.49 -11.51 4.97
N PRO A 321 -25.18 -12.49 5.87
CA PRO A 321 -25.38 -13.91 5.60
C PRO A 321 -26.78 -14.30 5.11
N ILE A 322 -27.83 -13.56 5.49
CA ILE A 322 -29.21 -13.82 5.01
C ILE A 322 -29.33 -13.55 3.51
N TRP A 323 -28.68 -12.50 2.99
CA TRP A 323 -28.65 -12.19 1.56
C TRP A 323 -27.92 -13.28 0.76
N MET A 324 -26.81 -13.80 1.30
CA MET A 324 -26.10 -14.93 0.69
C MET A 324 -26.91 -16.23 0.76
N LEU A 325 -27.57 -16.51 1.89
CA LEU A 325 -28.40 -17.70 2.07
C LEU A 325 -29.62 -17.70 1.14
N GLN A 326 -30.21 -16.53 0.85
CA GLN A 326 -31.25 -16.39 -0.18
C GLN A 326 -30.81 -16.88 -1.56
N ARG A 327 -29.54 -16.72 -1.94
CA ARG A 327 -29.02 -17.22 -3.23
C ARG A 327 -29.03 -18.75 -3.24
N ILE A 328 -28.63 -19.37 -2.13
CA ILE A 328 -28.61 -20.83 -1.94
C ILE A 328 -30.03 -21.42 -1.90
N THR A 329 -30.95 -20.85 -1.12
CA THR A 329 -32.33 -21.37 -1.01
C THR A 329 -33.14 -21.13 -2.28
N ALA A 330 -32.96 -19.99 -2.96
CA ALA A 330 -33.56 -19.74 -4.27
C ALA A 330 -32.97 -20.65 -5.37
N TYR A 331 -31.66 -20.94 -5.32
CA TYR A 331 -31.06 -21.91 -6.22
C TYR A 331 -31.66 -23.30 -6.02
N TYR A 332 -31.66 -23.82 -4.79
CA TYR A 332 -32.28 -25.11 -4.46
C TYR A 332 -33.75 -25.18 -4.91
N SER A 333 -34.50 -24.10 -4.68
CA SER A 333 -35.94 -24.01 -5.02
C SER A 333 -36.23 -23.93 -6.52
N SER A 334 -35.26 -23.56 -7.36
CA SER A 334 -35.44 -23.49 -8.83
C SER A 334 -35.08 -24.77 -9.57
N LEU A 335 -34.52 -25.76 -8.86
CA LEU A 335 -34.18 -27.08 -9.42
C LEU A 335 -35.41 -27.98 -9.60
N LEU A 336 -35.34 -28.88 -10.59
CA LEU A 336 -36.37 -29.89 -10.82
C LEU A 336 -36.44 -30.90 -9.66
N PRO A 337 -37.60 -31.51 -9.35
CA PRO A 337 -37.74 -32.44 -8.21
C PRO A 337 -36.71 -33.59 -8.19
N GLY A 338 -36.34 -34.14 -9.34
CA GLY A 338 -35.29 -35.18 -9.41
C GLY A 338 -33.87 -34.67 -9.10
N GLN A 339 -33.59 -33.40 -9.38
CA GLN A 339 -32.32 -32.74 -9.01
C GLN A 339 -32.32 -32.41 -7.51
N GLN A 340 -33.45 -31.96 -6.97
CA GLN A 340 -33.63 -31.78 -5.52
C GLN A 340 -33.41 -33.11 -4.76
N GLN A 341 -34.01 -34.22 -5.20
CA GLN A 341 -33.78 -35.56 -4.64
C GLN A 341 -32.32 -36.06 -4.78
N MET A 342 -31.55 -35.56 -5.75
CA MET A 342 -30.12 -35.87 -5.91
C MET A 342 -29.25 -35.04 -4.95
N ILE A 343 -29.68 -33.83 -4.61
CA ILE A 343 -29.04 -32.95 -3.64
C ILE A 343 -29.38 -33.36 -2.21
N ASP A 344 -30.63 -33.71 -1.91
CA ASP A 344 -31.03 -34.22 -0.60
C ASP A 344 -30.18 -35.44 -0.21
N ARG A 345 -30.02 -36.42 -1.11
CA ARG A 345 -29.13 -37.57 -0.91
C ARG A 345 -27.64 -37.24 -0.75
N PHE A 346 -27.21 -36.04 -1.13
CA PHE A 346 -25.86 -35.54 -0.86
C PHE A 346 -25.77 -34.84 0.51
N LEU A 347 -26.86 -34.20 0.94
CA LEU A 347 -27.01 -33.47 2.21
C LEU A 347 -27.32 -34.37 3.41
N ASP A 348 -27.90 -35.57 3.22
CA ASP A 348 -28.12 -36.60 4.25
C ASP A 348 -26.87 -36.90 5.10
N ARG A 349 -25.68 -36.61 4.56
CA ARG A 349 -24.35 -36.85 5.17
C ARG A 349 -23.90 -35.73 6.14
N TYR A 350 -24.67 -34.64 6.24
CA TYR A 350 -24.32 -33.41 6.94
C TYR A 350 -25.46 -32.90 7.84
N PRO A 351 -25.25 -32.80 9.18
CA PRO A 351 -26.24 -32.22 10.08
C PRO A 351 -26.63 -30.78 9.69
N GLY A 352 -27.92 -30.46 9.75
CA GLY A 352 -28.44 -29.14 9.34
C GLY A 352 -28.45 -28.90 7.83
N GLY A 353 -28.08 -29.89 7.00
CA GLY A 353 -27.91 -29.73 5.56
C GLY A 353 -29.20 -29.38 4.81
N HIS A 354 -30.30 -30.09 5.11
CA HIS A 354 -31.60 -29.80 4.51
C HIS A 354 -32.19 -28.52 5.08
N GLU A 355 -32.06 -28.30 6.39
CA GLU A 355 -32.57 -27.13 7.10
C GLU A 355 -31.94 -25.83 6.60
N LEU A 356 -30.68 -25.88 6.15
CA LEU A 356 -30.01 -24.76 5.49
C LEU A 356 -30.61 -24.44 4.11
N VAL A 357 -30.68 -25.43 3.21
CA VAL A 357 -31.11 -25.19 1.82
C VAL A 357 -32.64 -25.03 1.68
N LYS A 358 -33.40 -25.49 2.68
CA LYS A 358 -34.86 -25.33 2.81
C LYS A 358 -35.24 -24.32 3.90
N ALA A 359 -34.31 -23.46 4.34
CA ALA A 359 -34.57 -22.46 5.37
C ALA A 359 -35.71 -21.52 4.96
N ASP A 360 -36.73 -21.37 5.82
CA ASP A 360 -37.75 -20.34 5.62
C ASP A 360 -37.16 -18.96 5.92
N LEU A 361 -36.97 -18.18 4.86
CA LEU A 361 -36.49 -16.80 4.93
C LEU A 361 -37.62 -15.78 4.80
N SER A 362 -38.89 -16.19 4.72
CA SER A 362 -40.04 -15.31 4.45
C SER A 362 -40.12 -14.12 5.42
N GLY A 363 -39.92 -14.38 6.71
CA GLY A 363 -39.92 -13.36 7.78
C GLY A 363 -38.63 -12.55 7.93
N CYS A 364 -37.61 -12.79 7.09
CA CYS A 364 -36.34 -12.06 7.12
C CYS A 364 -35.75 -11.77 5.74
N ARG A 365 -36.55 -11.74 4.66
CA ARG A 365 -36.04 -11.45 3.32
C ARG A 365 -35.40 -10.05 3.27
N VAL A 366 -34.18 -9.98 2.75
CA VAL A 366 -33.41 -8.76 2.56
C VAL A 366 -33.12 -8.51 1.08
N GLU A 367 -33.25 -7.24 0.68
CA GLU A 367 -32.73 -6.73 -0.58
C GLU A 367 -31.62 -5.72 -0.29
N ARG A 368 -30.69 -5.58 -1.24
CA ARG A 368 -29.50 -4.75 -1.11
C ARG A 368 -29.68 -3.49 -1.96
N MET A 369 -30.30 -2.48 -1.37
CA MET A 369 -30.50 -1.17 -2.02
C MET A 369 -29.30 -0.25 -1.77
N ASP A 370 -28.67 0.25 -2.84
CA ASP A 370 -28.16 1.63 -2.91
C ASP A 370 -27.74 2.00 -4.35
N VAL A 371 -28.72 2.43 -5.15
CA VAL A 371 -28.51 3.24 -6.37
C VAL A 371 -29.70 4.20 -6.55
N ARG A 372 -29.63 5.40 -5.96
CA ARG A 372 -30.20 6.68 -6.48
C ARG A 372 -30.18 7.82 -5.43
N ILE A 373 -29.71 8.99 -5.85
CA ILE A 373 -30.57 10.20 -5.76
C ILE A 373 -31.55 10.09 -6.92
N CYS A 374 -32.83 10.45 -6.76
CA CYS A 374 -33.77 10.37 -7.89
C CYS A 374 -33.35 11.34 -9.01
N LEU A 375 -33.01 10.80 -10.19
CA LEU A 375 -32.76 11.57 -11.41
C LEU A 375 -34.05 11.79 -12.22
N GLU A 376 -35.18 11.83 -11.52
CA GLU A 376 -36.51 12.01 -12.09
C GLU A 376 -36.96 13.47 -11.92
N LEU A 377 -37.92 13.90 -12.74
CA LEU A 377 -38.46 15.25 -12.67
C LEU A 377 -39.05 15.51 -11.28
N PHE A 378 -38.73 16.66 -10.67
CA PHE A 378 -39.13 17.01 -9.30
C PHE A 378 -40.62 16.76 -9.00
N ALA A 379 -40.89 15.73 -8.18
CA ALA A 379 -42.19 15.49 -7.59
C ALA A 379 -42.32 16.29 -6.28
N GLU A 380 -43.31 17.19 -6.22
CA GLU A 380 -43.52 18.12 -5.09
C GLU A 380 -42.22 18.73 -4.51
N PRO A 381 -41.48 19.55 -5.30
CA PRO A 381 -40.24 20.15 -4.83
C PRO A 381 -40.48 21.11 -3.65
N ARG A 382 -39.61 21.02 -2.64
CA ARG A 382 -39.56 21.86 -1.44
C ARG A 382 -38.24 22.64 -1.41
N VAL A 383 -38.29 23.90 -0.98
CA VAL A 383 -37.13 24.80 -0.86
C VAL A 383 -36.59 24.75 0.57
N LEU A 384 -35.31 24.43 0.73
CA LEU A 384 -34.60 24.54 2.01
C LEU A 384 -34.20 26.00 2.30
N PRO A 385 -33.90 26.39 3.57
CA PRO A 385 -33.39 27.73 3.89
C PRO A 385 -32.18 28.16 3.06
N CYS A 386 -31.31 27.21 2.71
CA CYS A 386 -30.17 27.35 1.81
C CYS A 386 -30.54 27.41 0.31
N GLN A 387 -31.80 27.70 -0.02
CA GLN A 387 -32.44 27.83 -1.35
C GLN A 387 -32.41 26.60 -2.28
N HIS A 388 -31.65 25.57 -1.95
CA HIS A 388 -31.65 24.29 -2.66
C HIS A 388 -33.02 23.61 -2.60
N SER A 389 -33.44 22.98 -3.70
CA SER A 389 -34.77 22.38 -3.85
C SER A 389 -34.70 20.87 -4.08
N PHE A 390 -35.59 20.11 -3.43
CA PHE A 390 -35.63 18.64 -3.46
C PHE A 390 -37.08 18.13 -3.40
N CYS A 391 -37.36 16.94 -3.96
CA CYS A 391 -38.67 16.30 -3.84
C CYS A 391 -39.07 16.09 -2.37
N THR A 392 -40.36 16.23 -2.04
CA THR A 392 -40.87 16.07 -0.66
C THR A 392 -40.43 14.74 -0.04
N ASP A 393 -40.61 13.62 -0.77
CA ASP A 393 -40.26 12.27 -0.31
C ASP A 393 -38.75 12.08 -0.09
N CYS A 394 -37.93 12.77 -0.89
CA CYS A 394 -36.47 12.72 -0.73
C CYS A 394 -36.05 13.42 0.57
N LEU A 395 -36.67 14.56 0.89
CA LEU A 395 -36.43 15.25 2.16
C LEU A 395 -36.97 14.48 3.37
N GLN A 396 -38.12 13.79 3.24
CA GLN A 396 -38.59 12.87 4.27
C GLN A 396 -37.57 11.76 4.57
N LYS A 397 -36.97 11.16 3.54
CA LYS A 397 -35.91 10.16 3.67
C LYS A 397 -34.62 10.73 4.26
N ILE A 398 -34.23 11.95 3.90
CA ILE A 398 -33.04 12.64 4.44
C ILE A 398 -33.22 13.01 5.92
N ALA A 399 -34.41 13.44 6.31
CA ALA A 399 -34.73 13.92 7.66
C ALA A 399 -35.28 12.82 8.60
N ALA A 400 -35.33 11.56 8.17
CA ALA A 400 -35.73 10.45 9.02
C ALA A 400 -34.79 10.32 10.24
N PRO A 401 -35.32 10.13 11.47
CA PRO A 401 -34.51 10.10 12.69
C PRO A 401 -33.60 8.86 12.72
N LYS A 402 -32.30 9.09 12.87
CA LYS A 402 -31.28 8.03 13.02
C LYS A 402 -31.33 7.45 14.44
N GLU A 403 -32.08 6.39 14.66
CA GLU A 403 -32.32 5.85 16.00
C GLU A 403 -31.07 5.16 16.61
N ASN A 404 -30.46 5.89 17.55
CA ASN A 404 -29.67 5.45 18.71
C ASN A 404 -28.69 4.27 18.61
N LYS A 405 -27.41 4.60 18.82
CA LYS A 405 -26.47 3.73 19.54
C LYS A 405 -26.82 3.74 21.04
N PRO A 406 -26.69 2.62 21.77
CA PRO A 406 -26.89 2.61 23.22
C PRO A 406 -25.71 3.29 23.94
N VAL A 407 -26.02 4.21 24.87
CA VAL A 407 -25.04 4.83 25.79
C VAL A 407 -25.25 4.24 27.19
N ARG A 408 -24.16 3.88 27.87
CA ARG A 408 -24.20 3.24 29.20
C ARG A 408 -24.74 4.21 30.27
N ARG A 409 -25.52 3.67 31.22
CA ARG A 409 -26.09 4.41 32.35
C ARG A 409 -25.00 4.90 33.32
N GLY A 410 -25.07 6.17 33.72
CA GLY A 410 -24.33 6.76 34.85
C GLY A 410 -25.28 7.63 35.69
N ARG A 411 -25.16 7.60 37.02
CA ARG A 411 -26.09 8.28 37.95
C ARG A 411 -25.71 9.75 38.16
N SER A 412 -26.68 10.66 38.02
CA SER A 412 -26.80 11.85 38.89
C SER A 412 -28.26 12.33 38.97
N ARG A 413 -28.53 13.35 39.80
CA ARG A 413 -29.84 13.63 40.41
C ARG A 413 -30.73 14.63 39.66
N LYS A 414 -32.04 14.41 39.82
CA LYS A 414 -33.19 15.33 39.78
C LYS A 414 -32.96 16.74 39.18
N SER A 415 -33.62 16.99 38.05
CA SER A 415 -34.49 18.15 37.91
C SER A 415 -35.73 17.75 37.10
N GLN A 416 -36.92 18.18 37.53
CA GLN A 416 -38.16 18.03 36.78
C GLN A 416 -38.69 19.42 36.46
N ASN A 417 -38.80 19.77 35.17
CA ASN A 417 -40.09 20.14 34.58
C ASN A 417 -40.03 20.54 33.09
N LYS A 418 -41.21 20.42 32.48
CA LYS A 418 -41.63 20.94 31.16
C LYS A 418 -40.96 20.33 29.91
N THR A 419 -41.83 19.88 29.03
CA THR A 419 -41.56 19.37 27.68
C THR A 419 -41.03 20.48 26.77
N ALA A 420 -39.87 20.26 26.16
CA ALA A 420 -39.40 21.03 25.01
C ALA A 420 -39.54 20.17 23.75
N GLU A 421 -40.27 20.65 22.75
CA GLU A 421 -40.41 19.98 21.47
C GLU A 421 -39.06 19.93 20.76
N LYS A 422 -38.64 18.72 20.36
CA LYS A 422 -37.28 18.51 19.84
C LYS A 422 -37.29 18.62 18.31
N ALA A 423 -36.89 19.81 17.85
CA ALA A 423 -36.74 20.21 16.46
C ALA A 423 -36.07 19.14 15.57
N LEU A 424 -36.41 19.18 14.28
CA LEU A 424 -35.91 18.25 13.27
C LEU A 424 -34.71 18.86 12.55
N GLU A 425 -33.53 18.24 12.70
CA GLU A 425 -32.28 18.77 12.16
C GLU A 425 -31.64 17.81 11.14
N PHE A 426 -31.30 18.34 9.96
CA PHE A 426 -30.63 17.60 8.89
C PHE A 426 -29.74 18.52 8.04
N GLU A 427 -28.76 17.95 7.34
CA GLU A 427 -27.89 18.70 6.42
C GLU A 427 -28.51 18.78 5.01
N CYS A 428 -28.41 19.93 4.35
CA CYS A 428 -28.69 20.03 2.92
C CYS A 428 -27.74 19.10 2.12
N PRO A 429 -28.25 18.22 1.24
CA PRO A 429 -27.41 17.33 0.43
C PRO A 429 -26.32 18.06 -0.36
N THR A 430 -26.63 19.22 -0.94
CA THR A 430 -25.74 19.97 -1.86
C THR A 430 -24.73 20.84 -1.12
N CYS A 431 -25.15 21.69 -0.19
CA CYS A 431 -24.27 22.68 0.46
C CYS A 431 -23.86 22.34 1.90
N LYS A 432 -24.37 21.24 2.48
CA LYS A 432 -24.12 20.80 3.88
C LYS A 432 -24.56 21.78 4.99
N GLU A 433 -25.28 22.85 4.63
CA GLU A 433 -25.87 23.77 5.59
C GLU A 433 -26.96 23.07 6.41
N THR A 434 -26.92 23.26 7.74
CA THR A 434 -27.86 22.63 8.67
C THR A 434 -29.25 23.28 8.59
N VAL A 435 -30.25 22.49 8.25
CA VAL A 435 -31.66 22.86 8.27
C VAL A 435 -32.26 22.40 9.59
N SER A 436 -32.79 23.33 10.39
CA SER A 436 -33.49 23.04 11.64
C SER A 436 -34.95 23.48 11.51
N LEU A 437 -35.88 22.53 11.62
CA LEU A 437 -37.33 22.76 11.55
C LEU A 437 -37.94 22.61 12.94
N LYS A 438 -38.74 23.60 13.37
CA LYS A 438 -39.42 23.60 14.67
C LYS A 438 -40.41 22.43 14.76
N GLU A 439 -41.20 22.25 13.72
CA GLU A 439 -42.12 21.12 13.54
C GLU A 439 -41.40 19.95 12.85
N ARG A 440 -41.73 18.71 13.24
CA ARG A 440 -41.19 17.48 12.63
C ARG A 440 -41.83 17.13 11.28
N VAL A 441 -42.19 18.15 10.49
CA VAL A 441 -43.06 18.04 9.32
C VAL A 441 -42.35 18.67 8.13
N ILE A 442 -41.83 17.85 7.21
CA ILE A 442 -41.14 18.32 5.99
C ILE A 442 -42.07 19.12 5.07
N GLN A 443 -43.38 18.91 5.19
CA GLN A 443 -44.42 19.66 4.50
C GLN A 443 -44.53 21.13 4.96
N SER A 444 -43.87 21.54 6.05
CA SER A 444 -43.73 22.94 6.47
C SER A 444 -42.77 23.75 5.58
N LEU A 445 -41.87 23.08 4.86
CA LEU A 445 -40.96 23.75 3.90
C LEU A 445 -41.75 24.31 2.70
N PRO A 446 -41.42 25.52 2.22
CA PRO A 446 -42.09 26.12 1.05
C PRO A 446 -42.03 25.21 -0.19
N ARG A 447 -43.14 25.05 -0.91
CA ARG A 447 -43.15 24.37 -2.23
C ARG A 447 -42.50 25.27 -3.29
N ASN A 448 -41.64 24.69 -4.14
CA ASN A 448 -41.08 25.37 -5.30
C ASN A 448 -42.03 25.26 -6.51
N PHE A 449 -43.08 26.08 -6.50
CA PHE A 449 -44.08 26.11 -7.57
C PHE A 449 -43.47 26.38 -8.96
N HIS A 450 -42.33 27.07 -9.04
CA HIS A 450 -41.65 27.31 -10.33
C HIS A 450 -41.07 26.01 -10.92
N LEU A 451 -40.32 25.24 -10.12
CA LEU A 451 -39.84 23.93 -10.55
C LEU A 451 -40.99 22.97 -10.86
N GLN A 452 -42.05 22.97 -10.04
CA GLN A 452 -43.23 22.14 -10.27
C GLN A 452 -43.93 22.49 -11.61
N ASN A 453 -44.08 23.78 -11.92
CA ASN A 453 -44.65 24.22 -13.20
C ASN A 453 -43.76 23.85 -14.41
N ILE A 454 -42.43 23.87 -14.25
CA ILE A 454 -41.49 23.41 -15.28
C ILE A 454 -41.66 21.91 -15.53
N THR A 455 -41.67 21.09 -14.47
CA THR A 455 -41.80 19.63 -14.59
C THR A 455 -43.14 19.22 -15.16
N ASP A 456 -44.22 19.86 -14.71
CA ASP A 456 -45.58 19.70 -15.27
C ASP A 456 -45.61 19.99 -16.77
N SER A 457 -44.96 21.08 -17.19
CA SER A 457 -44.89 21.48 -18.60
C SER A 457 -44.09 20.46 -19.43
N PHE A 458 -42.99 19.95 -18.88
CA PHE A 458 -42.15 18.90 -19.49
C PHE A 458 -42.87 17.54 -19.59
N GLN A 459 -43.76 17.22 -18.65
CA GLN A 459 -44.60 16.02 -18.72
C GLN A 459 -45.76 16.20 -19.71
N LYS A 460 -46.33 17.41 -19.81
CA LYS A 460 -47.40 17.74 -20.77
C LYS A 460 -46.87 17.72 -22.22
N SER A 461 -45.68 18.26 -22.49
CA SER A 461 -45.08 18.23 -23.83
C SER A 461 -44.84 16.80 -24.36
N ARG A 462 -44.29 15.90 -23.54
CA ARG A 462 -44.12 14.47 -23.92
C ARG A 462 -45.43 13.73 -24.16
N LYS A 463 -46.57 14.21 -23.63
CA LYS A 463 -47.91 13.67 -23.93
C LYS A 463 -48.51 14.24 -25.23
N SER A 464 -47.96 15.33 -25.78
CA SER A 464 -48.43 15.95 -27.03
C SER A 464 -47.68 15.52 -28.31
N GLU A 465 -46.55 14.82 -28.20
CA GLU A 465 -45.76 14.34 -29.37
C GLU A 465 -46.52 13.31 -30.25
N GLY A 466 -47.71 12.88 -29.84
CA GLY A 466 -48.60 11.97 -30.58
C GLY A 466 -49.52 12.59 -31.65
N LYS A 467 -49.52 13.91 -31.90
CA LYS A 467 -50.40 14.51 -32.95
C LYS A 467 -49.89 15.86 -33.54
N ARG A 468 -49.50 15.83 -34.82
CA ARG A 468 -49.44 16.91 -35.86
C ARG A 468 -48.84 18.28 -35.44
N LYS A 469 -47.71 18.76 -35.99
CA LYS A 469 -47.43 19.21 -37.39
C LYS A 469 -48.09 20.58 -37.73
N ARG A 470 -47.26 21.66 -37.75
CA ARG A 470 -47.49 23.06 -38.25
C ARG A 470 -48.69 23.80 -37.60
N ASP A 471 -48.74 25.12 -37.42
CA ASP A 471 -48.29 26.24 -38.29
C ASP A 471 -47.44 27.33 -37.57
N SER A 472 -47.41 28.55 -38.13
CA SER A 472 -46.37 29.58 -37.99
C SER A 472 -46.85 30.92 -37.41
N GLU A 473 -45.91 31.60 -36.72
CA GLU A 473 -45.72 33.07 -36.63
C GLU A 473 -46.78 34.00 -35.99
N SER A 474 -46.27 35.18 -35.59
CA SER A 474 -46.97 36.42 -35.18
C SER A 474 -47.66 36.43 -33.79
N GLY A 475 -48.05 37.63 -33.33
CA GLY A 475 -48.89 37.84 -32.13
C GLY A 475 -48.17 38.26 -30.84
N SER A 476 -47.47 39.40 -30.82
CA SER A 476 -46.83 39.94 -29.61
C SER A 476 -47.82 40.66 -28.67
N GLU A 477 -48.80 39.93 -28.12
CA GLU A 477 -49.76 40.49 -27.15
C GLU A 477 -49.30 40.35 -25.69
N LYS A 478 -49.45 41.43 -24.93
CA LYS A 478 -49.13 41.49 -23.49
C LYS A 478 -50.18 40.71 -22.68
N LYS A 479 -49.96 39.41 -22.48
CA LYS A 479 -50.76 38.58 -21.56
C LYS A 479 -50.81 39.23 -20.17
N LYS A 480 -51.96 39.81 -19.80
CA LYS A 480 -52.23 40.24 -18.42
C LYS A 480 -52.04 39.03 -17.51
N ALA A 481 -51.25 39.17 -16.45
CA ALA A 481 -51.12 38.12 -15.45
C ALA A 481 -52.49 37.86 -14.81
N ARG A 482 -52.86 36.58 -14.64
CA ARG A 482 -54.03 36.24 -13.83
C ARG A 482 -53.73 36.60 -12.36
N PRO A 483 -54.68 37.20 -11.62
CA PRO A 483 -54.47 37.48 -10.20
C PRO A 483 -54.24 36.17 -9.44
N LEU A 484 -53.49 36.25 -8.33
CA LEU A 484 -53.34 35.14 -7.42
C LEU A 484 -54.58 35.06 -6.54
N MET A 485 -55.24 33.90 -6.54
CA MET A 485 -56.45 33.66 -5.76
C MET A 485 -56.10 33.23 -4.33
N CYS A 486 -57.00 33.51 -3.38
CA CYS A 486 -56.82 33.12 -1.99
C CYS A 486 -56.97 31.60 -1.81
N PRO A 487 -56.08 30.92 -1.06
CA PRO A 487 -56.19 29.48 -0.81
C PRO A 487 -57.41 29.09 0.04
N VAL A 488 -57.98 30.04 0.80
CA VAL A 488 -59.21 29.84 1.59
C VAL A 488 -60.45 30.22 0.75
N HIS A 489 -60.43 31.40 0.14
CA HIS A 489 -61.52 31.92 -0.69
C HIS A 489 -61.14 31.83 -2.17
N GLN A 490 -61.35 30.66 -2.78
CA GLN A 490 -60.73 30.27 -4.06
C GLN A 490 -61.16 31.15 -5.25
N ASP A 491 -62.32 31.80 -5.18
CA ASP A 491 -62.82 32.75 -6.20
C ASP A 491 -62.47 34.22 -5.89
N GLN A 492 -61.70 34.50 -4.84
CA GLN A 492 -61.34 35.86 -4.41
C GLN A 492 -59.85 36.14 -4.63
N PRO A 493 -59.46 37.27 -5.25
CA PRO A 493 -58.06 37.64 -5.45
C PRO A 493 -57.40 38.06 -4.14
N LEU A 494 -56.07 37.91 -4.05
CA LEU A 494 -55.25 38.49 -3.00
C LEU A 494 -55.02 39.99 -3.30
N ASP A 495 -55.90 40.84 -2.78
CA ASP A 495 -56.06 42.26 -3.10
C ASP A 495 -55.66 43.22 -1.97
N VAL A 496 -55.68 42.77 -0.71
CA VAL A 496 -55.41 43.58 0.49
C VAL A 496 -54.08 43.18 1.13
N TYR A 497 -53.31 44.12 1.68
CA TYR A 497 -52.11 43.80 2.47
C TYR A 497 -52.39 43.89 3.98
N CYS A 498 -52.18 42.78 4.69
CA CYS A 498 -52.25 42.75 6.15
C CYS A 498 -50.88 43.12 6.73
N VAL A 499 -50.81 44.26 7.45
CA VAL A 499 -49.57 44.76 8.05
C VAL A 499 -49.14 43.89 9.22
N SER A 500 -50.07 43.51 10.11
CA SER A 500 -49.80 42.65 11.28
C SER A 500 -49.15 41.31 10.91
N CYS A 501 -49.53 40.73 9.77
CA CYS A 501 -48.99 39.45 9.29
C CYS A 501 -48.01 39.56 8.12
N GLN A 502 -47.68 40.78 7.70
CA GLN A 502 -46.79 41.11 6.57
C GLN A 502 -47.04 40.29 5.29
N ARG A 503 -48.32 40.06 4.96
CA ARG A 503 -48.72 39.22 3.82
C ARG A 503 -49.95 39.77 3.07
N PRO A 504 -50.04 39.56 1.74
CA PRO A 504 -51.28 39.80 1.02
C PRO A 504 -52.34 38.77 1.42
N VAL A 505 -53.59 39.23 1.50
CA VAL A 505 -54.80 38.48 1.85
C VAL A 505 -55.92 38.92 0.89
N CYS A 506 -57.02 38.17 0.81
CA CYS A 506 -58.22 38.65 0.12
C CYS A 506 -59.12 39.46 1.06
N THR A 507 -59.90 40.40 0.54
CA THR A 507 -60.86 41.21 1.29
C THR A 507 -61.70 40.41 2.32
N PRO A 508 -62.31 39.25 2.01
CA PRO A 508 -63.06 38.46 3.01
C PRO A 508 -62.21 37.92 4.19
N CYS A 509 -60.94 37.57 3.96
CA CYS A 509 -60.04 37.18 5.05
C CYS A 509 -59.76 38.35 6.02
N MET A 510 -59.90 39.59 5.55
CA MET A 510 -59.66 40.81 6.31
C MET A 510 -60.93 41.36 7.00
N GLN A 511 -62.12 40.96 6.54
CA GLN A 511 -63.40 41.44 7.09
C GLN A 511 -64.05 40.43 8.05
N GLU A 512 -63.98 39.13 7.72
CA GLU A 512 -64.72 38.08 8.42
C GLU A 512 -63.85 36.88 8.84
N GLY A 513 -62.70 36.66 8.18
CA GLY A 513 -61.75 35.59 8.51
C GLY A 513 -60.61 36.01 9.46
N ASP A 514 -59.54 35.19 9.49
CA ASP A 514 -58.37 35.23 10.39
C ASP A 514 -57.61 36.58 10.50
N HIS A 515 -57.96 37.60 9.71
CA HIS A 515 -57.33 38.92 9.76
C HIS A 515 -58.28 40.06 10.16
N LYS A 516 -59.51 39.75 10.60
CA LYS A 516 -60.51 40.73 11.02
C LYS A 516 -59.99 41.81 12.00
N ASP A 517 -59.20 41.40 12.98
CA ASP A 517 -58.67 42.30 14.03
C ASP A 517 -57.24 42.82 13.72
N HIS A 518 -56.76 42.63 12.48
CA HIS A 518 -55.45 43.10 12.03
C HIS A 518 -55.54 44.43 11.26
N THR A 519 -54.41 45.12 11.11
CA THR A 519 -54.35 46.37 10.35
C THR A 519 -54.17 46.12 8.86
N THR A 520 -55.01 46.77 8.04
CA THR A 520 -54.79 46.92 6.60
C THR A 520 -53.68 47.93 6.34
N GLY A 521 -52.96 47.75 5.24
CA GLY A 521 -52.04 48.74 4.69
C GLY A 521 -52.16 48.78 3.17
N ASP A 522 -51.68 49.88 2.57
CA ASP A 522 -51.60 49.97 1.11
C ASP A 522 -50.62 48.92 0.57
N ILE A 523 -51.16 48.05 -0.28
CA ILE A 523 -50.42 46.97 -0.95
C ILE A 523 -49.35 47.52 -1.91
N HIS A 524 -49.53 48.72 -2.46
CA HIS A 524 -48.54 49.38 -3.32
C HIS A 524 -47.38 49.97 -2.51
N ALA A 525 -47.65 50.73 -1.44
CA ALA A 525 -46.62 51.20 -0.51
C ALA A 525 -45.85 50.04 0.14
N ALA A 526 -46.53 48.95 0.52
CA ALA A 526 -45.89 47.73 1.03
C ALA A 526 -45.00 47.07 -0.02
N TYR A 527 -45.49 46.94 -1.26
CA TYR A 527 -44.73 46.41 -2.40
C TYR A 527 -43.46 47.24 -2.68
N ASP A 528 -43.56 48.56 -2.84
CA ASP A 528 -42.38 49.37 -3.14
C ASP A 528 -41.40 49.45 -1.95
N THR A 529 -41.89 49.39 -0.71
CA THR A 529 -41.02 49.25 0.49
C THR A 529 -40.25 47.92 0.48
N ALA A 530 -40.91 46.80 0.20
CA ALA A 530 -40.26 45.50 0.08
C ALA A 530 -39.27 45.46 -1.09
N ARG A 531 -39.68 46.01 -2.24
CA ARG A 531 -38.88 46.13 -3.47
C ARG A 531 -37.65 47.02 -3.28
N HIS A 532 -37.71 48.06 -2.45
CA HIS A 532 -36.56 48.88 -2.08
C HIS A 532 -35.54 48.06 -1.28
N LYS A 533 -35.98 47.41 -0.20
CA LYS A 533 -35.13 46.54 0.65
C LYS A 533 -34.48 45.40 -0.15
N VAL A 534 -35.21 44.81 -1.11
CA VAL A 534 -34.69 43.81 -2.05
C VAL A 534 -33.67 44.41 -3.02
N ARG A 535 -33.88 45.62 -3.55
CA ARG A 535 -32.89 46.32 -4.41
C ARG A 535 -31.59 46.65 -3.67
N GLU A 536 -31.68 47.15 -2.44
CA GLU A 536 -30.50 47.42 -1.60
C GLU A 536 -29.71 46.13 -1.29
N SER A 537 -30.43 45.07 -0.91
CA SER A 537 -29.85 43.74 -0.69
C SER A 537 -29.20 43.18 -1.95
N LEU A 538 -29.85 43.35 -3.11
CA LEU A 538 -29.33 42.93 -4.42
C LEU A 538 -28.05 43.69 -4.78
N ALA A 539 -28.01 45.01 -4.61
CA ALA A 539 -26.82 45.82 -4.88
C ALA A 539 -25.63 45.39 -4.00
N LEU A 540 -25.87 45.11 -2.72
CA LEU A 540 -24.85 44.59 -1.80
C LEU A 540 -24.36 43.19 -2.23
N LEU A 541 -25.27 42.30 -2.61
CA LEU A 541 -24.95 40.95 -3.08
C LEU A 541 -24.21 40.96 -4.43
N GLU A 542 -24.58 41.83 -5.35
CA GLU A 542 -23.83 42.05 -6.59
C GLU A 542 -22.41 42.54 -6.34
N GLY A 543 -22.22 43.50 -5.42
CA GLY A 543 -20.90 43.97 -5.03
C GLY A 543 -20.04 42.85 -4.42
N ARG A 544 -20.61 42.06 -3.50
CA ARG A 544 -19.92 40.90 -2.90
C ARG A 544 -19.63 39.81 -3.93
N SER A 545 -20.54 39.57 -4.88
CA SER A 545 -20.36 38.62 -5.99
C SER A 545 -19.24 39.04 -6.94
N LYS A 546 -19.21 40.32 -7.36
CA LYS A 546 -18.13 40.91 -8.18
C LYS A 546 -16.77 40.78 -7.47
N ASN A 547 -16.70 41.09 -6.18
CA ASN A 547 -15.48 40.95 -5.38
C ASN A 547 -15.02 39.49 -5.19
N MET A 548 -15.96 38.56 -5.00
CA MET A 548 -15.65 37.12 -4.90
C MET A 548 -15.17 36.56 -6.24
N SER A 549 -15.83 36.92 -7.35
CA SER A 549 -15.44 36.55 -8.71
C SER A 549 -14.03 37.05 -9.06
N TRP A 550 -13.70 38.30 -8.73
CA TRP A 550 -12.36 38.85 -8.88
C TRP A 550 -11.31 38.10 -8.02
N SER A 551 -11.68 37.71 -6.80
CA SER A 551 -10.80 36.94 -5.90
C SER A 551 -10.54 35.53 -6.42
N LEU A 552 -11.57 34.85 -6.95
CA LEU A 552 -11.44 33.54 -7.60
C LEU A 552 -10.59 33.62 -8.87
N GLU A 553 -10.78 34.65 -9.70
CA GLU A 553 -9.97 34.89 -10.89
C GLU A 553 -8.50 35.18 -10.54
N LYS A 554 -8.25 35.95 -9.47
CA LYS A 554 -6.90 36.19 -8.95
C LYS A 554 -6.25 34.90 -8.43
N LEU A 555 -7.00 34.02 -7.77
CA LEU A 555 -6.51 32.72 -7.32
C LEU A 555 -6.17 31.79 -8.50
N LYS A 556 -7.05 31.67 -9.51
CA LYS A 556 -6.78 30.90 -10.74
C LYS A 556 -5.52 31.39 -11.46
N ARG A 557 -5.33 32.71 -11.58
CA ARG A 557 -4.11 33.31 -12.16
C ARG A 557 -2.86 33.07 -11.32
N SER A 558 -3.00 32.87 -10.01
CA SER A 558 -1.89 32.48 -9.13
C SER A 558 -1.53 31.01 -9.30
N GLU A 559 -2.54 30.13 -9.30
CA GLU A 559 -2.41 28.69 -9.53
C GLU A 559 -1.73 28.39 -10.87
N GLU A 560 -2.17 29.02 -11.96
CA GLU A 560 -1.61 28.82 -13.29
C GLU A 560 -0.15 29.29 -13.39
N LYS A 561 0.21 30.41 -12.74
CA LYS A 561 1.62 30.85 -12.63
C LYS A 561 2.48 29.86 -11.86
N ILE A 562 1.94 29.24 -10.80
CA ILE A 562 2.65 28.20 -10.04
C ILE A 562 2.86 26.95 -10.91
N LYS A 563 1.84 26.49 -11.65
CA LYS A 563 1.95 25.37 -12.61
C LYS A 563 2.99 25.63 -13.69
N GLN A 564 2.97 26.81 -14.31
CA GLN A 564 3.93 27.19 -15.35
C GLN A 564 5.37 27.29 -14.81
N SER A 565 5.55 27.85 -13.61
CA SER A 565 6.84 27.93 -12.93
C SER A 565 7.40 26.53 -12.61
N ALA A 566 6.58 25.65 -12.02
CA ALA A 566 6.97 24.28 -11.71
C ALA A 566 7.35 23.49 -12.97
N LYS A 567 6.55 23.58 -14.04
CA LYS A 567 6.82 22.92 -15.33
C LYS A 567 8.13 23.39 -15.98
N SER A 568 8.42 24.69 -15.88
CA SER A 568 9.68 25.28 -16.37
C SER A 568 10.89 24.77 -15.57
N LEU A 569 10.78 24.74 -14.23
CA LEU A 569 11.81 24.23 -13.34
C LEU A 569 12.09 22.73 -13.57
N GLU A 570 11.05 21.91 -13.69
CA GLU A 570 11.16 20.49 -14.04
C GLU A 570 11.90 20.27 -15.36
N GLN A 571 11.59 21.07 -16.40
CA GLN A 571 12.25 20.94 -17.70
C GLN A 571 13.72 21.32 -17.61
N SER A 572 14.05 22.43 -16.94
CA SER A 572 15.44 22.85 -16.68
C SER A 572 16.26 21.76 -15.97
N ILE A 573 15.70 21.12 -14.94
CA ILE A 573 16.33 19.99 -14.24
C ILE A 573 16.54 18.80 -15.19
N LYS A 574 15.52 18.42 -15.97
CA LYS A 574 15.60 17.31 -16.94
C LYS A 574 16.71 17.54 -17.97
N ASP A 575 16.85 18.76 -18.47
CA ASP A 575 17.86 19.14 -19.46
C ASP A 575 19.28 19.24 -18.87
N GLN A 576 19.44 19.80 -17.67
CA GLN A 576 20.72 19.78 -16.95
C GLN A 576 21.21 18.34 -16.71
N CYS A 577 20.36 17.46 -16.17
CA CYS A 577 20.69 16.05 -16.00
C CYS A 577 20.95 15.33 -17.35
N SER A 578 20.31 15.75 -18.44
CA SER A 578 20.55 15.21 -19.79
C SER A 578 21.95 15.57 -20.30
N ASN A 579 22.40 16.80 -20.06
CA ASN A 579 23.73 17.26 -20.46
C ASN A 579 24.84 16.62 -19.62
N LEU A 580 24.62 16.42 -18.32
CA LEU A 580 25.56 15.69 -17.45
C LEU A 580 25.76 14.23 -17.93
N ARG A 581 24.69 13.48 -18.20
CA ARG A 581 24.78 12.12 -18.75
C ARG A 581 25.61 12.08 -20.04
N LYS A 582 25.27 12.92 -21.01
CA LYS A 582 26.01 13.05 -22.29
C LYS A 582 27.49 13.41 -22.15
N ALA A 583 27.92 13.92 -21.00
CA ALA A 583 29.32 14.23 -20.72
C ALA A 583 30.04 13.06 -20.02
N VAL A 584 29.36 12.32 -19.14
CA VAL A 584 29.83 11.02 -18.59
C VAL A 584 30.06 10.02 -19.73
N ASP A 585 29.08 9.86 -20.63
CA ASP A 585 29.12 8.92 -21.75
C ASP A 585 30.37 9.12 -22.64
N ARG A 586 30.78 10.38 -22.86
CA ARG A 586 31.98 10.73 -23.63
C ARG A 586 33.27 10.36 -22.91
N GLN A 587 33.34 10.56 -21.60
CA GLN A 587 34.50 10.20 -20.79
C GLN A 587 34.66 8.67 -20.71
N GLU A 588 33.57 7.93 -20.56
CA GLU A 588 33.59 6.46 -20.62
C GLU A 588 34.15 5.97 -21.96
N GLN A 589 33.61 6.47 -23.09
CA GLN A 589 34.09 6.10 -24.42
C GLN A 589 35.58 6.45 -24.64
N ALA A 590 36.05 7.59 -24.12
CA ALA A 590 37.44 7.99 -24.20
C ALA A 590 38.38 7.04 -23.41
N LEU A 591 38.02 6.66 -22.18
CA LEU A 591 38.78 5.72 -21.36
C LEU A 591 38.81 4.31 -21.98
N ILE A 592 37.69 3.86 -22.55
CA ILE A 592 37.61 2.59 -23.31
C ILE A 592 38.52 2.65 -24.55
N ALA A 593 38.56 3.77 -25.28
CA ALA A 593 39.44 3.95 -26.44
C ALA A 593 40.93 3.92 -26.05
N GLN A 594 41.32 4.60 -24.97
CA GLN A 594 42.69 4.55 -24.43
C GLN A 594 43.09 3.12 -24.04
N THR A 595 42.19 2.39 -23.35
CA THR A 595 42.41 0.99 -22.94
C THR A 595 42.64 0.07 -24.15
N LYS A 596 41.84 0.25 -25.22
CA LYS A 596 42.01 -0.50 -26.48
C LYS A 596 43.35 -0.18 -27.14
N ALA A 597 43.74 1.09 -27.21
CA ALA A 597 45.02 1.51 -27.79
C ALA A 597 46.23 0.96 -27.00
N ALA A 598 46.17 0.97 -25.66
CA ALA A 598 47.19 0.38 -24.81
C ALA A 598 47.32 -1.14 -25.04
N LYS A 599 46.20 -1.88 -25.08
CA LYS A 599 46.19 -3.32 -25.38
C LYS A 599 46.88 -3.63 -26.72
N THR A 600 46.59 -2.88 -27.77
CA THR A 600 47.22 -3.07 -29.09
C THR A 600 48.73 -2.87 -29.04
N ARG A 601 49.23 -1.84 -28.35
CA ARG A 601 50.67 -1.59 -28.17
C ARG A 601 51.38 -2.72 -27.41
N TYR A 602 50.77 -3.25 -26.34
CA TYR A 602 51.33 -4.38 -25.60
C TYR A 602 51.41 -5.65 -26.46
N LEU A 603 50.34 -6.00 -27.17
CA LEU A 603 50.32 -7.18 -28.04
C LEU A 603 51.32 -7.07 -29.20
N GLN A 604 51.52 -5.86 -29.74
CA GLN A 604 52.52 -5.61 -30.77
C GLN A 604 53.95 -5.82 -30.23
N ARG A 605 54.29 -5.22 -29.09
CA ARG A 605 55.60 -5.41 -28.45
C ARG A 605 55.86 -6.87 -28.03
N GLN A 606 54.82 -7.60 -27.66
CA GLN A 606 54.91 -9.03 -27.36
C GLN A 606 55.22 -9.87 -28.61
N LYS A 607 54.66 -9.53 -29.78
CA LYS A 607 55.02 -10.18 -31.06
C LYS A 607 56.46 -9.90 -31.47
N GLU A 608 56.93 -8.67 -31.28
CA GLU A 608 58.32 -8.26 -31.58
C GLU A 608 59.33 -8.98 -30.68
N MET A 609 59.03 -9.14 -29.39
CA MET A 609 59.83 -9.98 -28.49
C MET A 609 59.82 -11.45 -28.95
N LEU A 610 58.66 -11.97 -29.33
CA LEU A 610 58.51 -13.37 -29.76
C LEU A 610 59.28 -13.67 -31.05
N SER A 611 59.33 -12.76 -32.03
CA SER A 611 60.16 -12.94 -33.23
C SER A 611 61.66 -12.88 -32.92
N VAL A 612 62.11 -11.98 -32.02
CA VAL A 612 63.51 -11.95 -31.57
C VAL A 612 63.92 -13.27 -30.90
N TYR A 613 63.09 -13.82 -30.01
CA TYR A 613 63.37 -15.11 -29.37
C TYR A 613 63.29 -16.29 -30.35
N LYS A 614 62.36 -16.27 -31.32
CA LYS A 614 62.29 -17.29 -32.38
C LYS A 614 63.55 -17.29 -33.23
N ASN A 615 64.03 -16.13 -33.65
CA ASN A 615 65.27 -16.01 -34.43
C ASN A 615 66.49 -16.50 -33.65
N LYS A 616 66.57 -16.20 -32.34
CA LYS A 616 67.62 -16.75 -31.45
C LYS A 616 67.55 -18.28 -31.36
N HIS A 617 66.36 -18.84 -31.19
CA HIS A 617 66.16 -20.29 -31.15
C HIS A 617 66.57 -20.96 -32.47
N GLU A 618 66.19 -20.39 -33.62
CA GLU A 618 66.57 -20.91 -34.94
C GLU A 618 68.09 -20.86 -35.19
N ALA A 619 68.79 -19.83 -34.69
CA ALA A 619 70.25 -19.79 -34.73
C ALA A 619 70.88 -20.88 -33.84
N LEU A 620 70.46 -20.97 -32.57
CA LEU A 620 70.97 -21.95 -31.61
C LEU A 620 70.71 -23.40 -32.08
N THR A 621 69.59 -23.64 -32.77
CA THR A 621 69.26 -24.96 -33.35
C THR A 621 70.25 -25.35 -34.44
N LYS A 622 70.63 -24.42 -35.33
CA LYS A 622 71.62 -24.67 -36.39
C LYS A 622 73.02 -24.90 -35.83
N GLU A 623 73.42 -24.16 -34.81
CA GLU A 623 74.68 -24.38 -34.10
C GLU A 623 74.71 -25.78 -33.46
N LEU A 624 73.61 -26.21 -32.84
CA LEU A 624 73.45 -27.56 -32.27
C LEU A 624 73.52 -28.65 -33.34
N GLU A 625 72.91 -28.46 -34.51
CA GLU A 625 72.93 -29.41 -35.63
C GLU A 625 74.33 -29.53 -36.24
N LEU A 626 75.02 -28.41 -36.45
CA LEU A 626 76.41 -28.39 -36.94
C LEU A 626 77.37 -29.06 -35.97
N ALA A 627 77.25 -28.78 -34.66
CA ALA A 627 78.05 -29.41 -33.63
C ALA A 627 77.81 -30.93 -33.54
N LYS A 628 76.55 -31.39 -33.64
CA LYS A 628 76.23 -32.82 -33.74
C LYS A 628 76.91 -33.48 -34.93
N HIS A 629 76.82 -32.86 -36.12
CA HIS A 629 77.44 -33.40 -37.32
C HIS A 629 78.98 -33.44 -37.24
N HIS A 630 79.61 -32.48 -36.54
CA HIS A 630 81.05 -32.52 -36.28
C HIS A 630 81.43 -33.65 -35.32
N MET A 631 80.59 -33.98 -34.33
CA MET A 631 80.79 -35.12 -33.41
C MET A 631 80.65 -36.50 -34.10
N GLU A 632 80.03 -36.58 -35.28
CA GLU A 632 79.96 -37.80 -36.09
C GLU A 632 81.26 -38.07 -36.88
N ASN A 633 82.17 -37.08 -36.97
CA ASN A 633 83.27 -37.06 -37.91
C ASN A 633 84.54 -37.77 -37.39
N LYS A 634 84.78 -39.00 -37.86
CA LYS A 634 85.77 -39.94 -37.28
C LYS A 634 87.24 -39.70 -37.67
N GLN A 635 87.57 -38.54 -38.22
CA GLN A 635 88.93 -38.18 -38.69
C GLN A 635 89.59 -37.18 -37.72
N PRO A 636 90.56 -37.59 -36.87
CA PRO A 636 91.06 -36.75 -35.78
C PRO A 636 91.65 -35.41 -36.23
N VAL A 637 92.38 -35.39 -37.36
CA VAL A 637 92.98 -34.16 -37.90
C VAL A 637 91.90 -33.17 -38.36
N ASN A 638 90.84 -33.66 -39.01
CA ASN A 638 89.74 -32.80 -39.49
C ASN A 638 88.91 -32.26 -38.32
N PHE A 639 88.69 -33.07 -37.27
CA PHE A 639 88.02 -32.64 -36.05
C PHE A 639 88.80 -31.50 -35.36
N LEU A 640 90.10 -31.68 -35.14
CA LEU A 640 90.97 -30.67 -34.51
C LEU A 640 91.15 -29.41 -35.37
N MET A 641 91.19 -29.54 -36.70
CA MET A 641 91.21 -28.38 -37.60
C MET A 641 89.91 -27.57 -37.53
N ALA A 642 88.75 -28.21 -37.42
CA ALA A 642 87.47 -27.52 -37.30
C ALA A 642 87.34 -26.77 -35.94
N ASP A 643 87.79 -27.41 -34.85
CA ASP A 643 87.87 -26.82 -33.51
C ASP A 643 88.77 -25.57 -33.51
N CYS A 644 89.98 -25.66 -34.07
CA CYS A 644 90.91 -24.53 -34.13
C CYS A 644 90.55 -23.42 -35.14
N MET A 645 89.73 -23.68 -36.17
CA MET A 645 89.47 -22.72 -37.26
C MET A 645 88.06 -22.12 -37.28
N CYS A 646 87.04 -22.75 -36.69
CA CYS A 646 85.65 -22.31 -36.86
C CYS A 646 84.79 -22.30 -35.59
N TYR A 647 85.16 -23.02 -34.53
CA TYR A 647 84.37 -23.09 -33.30
C TYR A 647 85.22 -22.88 -32.04
N PRO A 648 85.26 -21.66 -31.46
CA PRO A 648 85.54 -21.52 -30.04
C PRO A 648 84.34 -22.12 -29.28
N VAL A 649 84.38 -23.43 -29.02
CA VAL A 649 83.37 -24.13 -28.21
C VAL A 649 83.21 -23.35 -26.90
N PRO A 650 82.02 -22.77 -26.61
CA PRO A 650 81.83 -21.99 -25.41
C PRO A 650 82.16 -22.86 -24.21
N ARG A 651 83.08 -22.41 -23.34
CA ARG A 651 83.47 -23.18 -22.16
C ARG A 651 82.20 -23.51 -21.38
N LEU A 652 82.14 -24.70 -20.76
CA LEU A 652 80.95 -25.12 -20.00
C LEU A 652 80.52 -24.06 -18.95
N THR A 653 81.47 -23.33 -18.40
CA THR A 653 81.28 -22.18 -17.51
C THR A 653 80.47 -21.03 -18.10
N ASP A 654 80.54 -20.80 -19.41
CA ASP A 654 79.87 -19.68 -20.09
C ASP A 654 78.48 -20.08 -20.59
N LEU A 655 78.30 -21.36 -20.96
CA LEU A 655 76.96 -21.95 -21.13
C LEU A 655 76.19 -21.97 -19.81
N GLN A 656 76.83 -22.32 -18.69
CA GLN A 656 76.22 -22.25 -17.35
C GLN A 656 75.79 -20.82 -16.98
N LYS A 657 76.61 -19.79 -17.22
CA LYS A 657 76.20 -18.38 -17.04
C LYS A 657 75.03 -17.99 -17.95
N SER A 658 74.97 -18.51 -19.18
CA SER A 658 73.84 -18.23 -20.08
C SER A 658 72.52 -18.82 -19.55
N GLN A 659 72.59 -19.95 -18.83
CA GLN A 659 71.44 -20.64 -18.26
C GLN A 659 70.74 -19.80 -17.18
N GLU A 660 71.50 -19.05 -16.36
CA GLU A 660 70.96 -18.08 -15.39
C GLU A 660 70.21 -16.91 -16.04
N THR A 661 70.47 -16.60 -17.31
CA THR A 661 69.77 -15.52 -18.05
C THR A 661 68.45 -15.96 -18.69
N CYS A 662 68.07 -17.25 -18.56
CA CYS A 662 66.85 -17.78 -19.16
C CYS A 662 65.59 -17.66 -18.28
N ASP A 663 65.72 -17.20 -17.03
CA ASP A 663 64.59 -16.85 -16.15
C ASP A 663 63.91 -15.55 -16.61
N VAL A 664 63.28 -15.60 -17.78
CA VAL A 664 62.51 -14.50 -18.37
C VAL A 664 61.20 -14.34 -17.59
N LEU A 665 61.27 -13.60 -16.48
CA LEU A 665 60.11 -13.08 -15.75
C LEU A 665 59.22 -12.28 -16.71
N PHE A 666 58.17 -12.92 -17.23
CA PHE A 666 57.14 -12.25 -18.01
C PHE A 666 56.55 -11.10 -17.19
N PRO A 667 56.71 -9.84 -17.61
CA PRO A 667 56.21 -8.72 -16.82
C PRO A 667 54.68 -8.72 -16.91
N HIS A 668 54.01 -9.10 -15.82
CA HIS A 668 52.56 -8.99 -15.65
C HIS A 668 52.12 -7.51 -15.57
N THR A 669 52.25 -6.78 -16.68
CA THR A 669 51.75 -5.41 -16.83
C THR A 669 50.23 -5.43 -16.93
N SER A 670 49.58 -5.43 -15.76
CA SER A 670 48.13 -5.25 -15.68
C SER A 670 47.71 -3.95 -16.39
N LEU A 671 46.78 -4.08 -17.35
CA LEU A 671 46.21 -2.94 -18.09
C LEU A 671 45.57 -1.88 -17.17
N SER A 672 45.21 -2.24 -15.92
CA SER A 672 44.73 -1.29 -14.91
C SER A 672 45.73 -0.20 -14.54
N LYS A 673 47.03 -0.37 -14.83
CA LYS A 673 48.07 0.66 -14.62
C LYS A 673 48.22 1.64 -15.80
N CYS A 674 47.46 1.46 -16.88
CA CYS A 674 47.61 2.22 -18.13
C CYS A 674 46.45 3.17 -18.44
N VAL A 675 45.47 3.27 -17.53
CA VAL A 675 44.29 4.14 -17.66
C VAL A 675 44.35 5.16 -16.52
N ASP A 676 44.53 6.44 -16.87
CA ASP A 676 44.48 7.51 -15.87
C ASP A 676 43.06 8.03 -15.72
N PHE A 677 42.43 7.70 -14.59
CA PHE A 677 41.08 8.16 -14.28
C PHE A 677 41.05 9.61 -13.75
N ARG A 678 42.19 10.22 -13.42
CA ARG A 678 42.25 11.57 -12.81
C ARG A 678 41.65 12.67 -13.69
N PRO A 679 41.90 12.74 -15.01
CA PRO A 679 41.27 13.75 -15.87
C PRO A 679 39.75 13.61 -15.97
N ALA A 680 39.23 12.37 -15.95
CA ALA A 680 37.78 12.13 -15.94
C ALA A 680 37.17 12.54 -14.58
N LEU A 681 37.81 12.19 -13.46
CA LEU A 681 37.39 12.62 -12.12
C LEU A 681 37.43 14.15 -11.95
N GLN A 682 38.48 14.82 -12.45
CA GLN A 682 38.57 16.27 -12.47
C GLN A 682 37.49 16.92 -13.35
N THR A 683 37.16 16.30 -14.49
CA THR A 683 36.05 16.74 -15.35
C THR A 683 34.71 16.66 -14.63
N LEU A 684 34.47 15.59 -13.87
CA LEU A 684 33.26 15.40 -13.06
C LEU A 684 33.19 16.41 -11.90
N GLN A 685 34.30 16.63 -11.17
CA GLN A 685 34.39 17.66 -10.13
C GLN A 685 34.18 19.08 -10.68
N GLY A 686 34.62 19.35 -11.91
CA GLY A 686 34.38 20.63 -12.60
C GLY A 686 32.90 20.89 -12.92
N MET A 687 32.07 19.85 -13.01
CA MET A 687 30.64 19.99 -13.33
C MET A 687 29.77 20.42 -12.15
N GLU A 688 30.28 20.35 -10.91
CA GLU A 688 29.54 20.78 -9.71
C GLU A 688 29.50 22.31 -9.54
N LEU A 689 30.30 23.07 -10.29
CA LEU A 689 30.60 24.48 -10.00
C LEU A 689 30.01 25.53 -10.98
N SER A 690 29.37 25.13 -12.08
CA SER A 690 28.66 26.08 -12.96
C SER A 690 27.30 26.49 -12.37
N HIS A 691 27.20 27.74 -11.92
CA HIS A 691 26.14 28.26 -11.04
C HIS A 691 24.68 28.04 -11.48
N GLY A 692 23.87 27.54 -10.53
CA GLY A 692 22.41 27.69 -10.50
C GLY A 692 21.95 28.75 -9.47
N LYS A 693 22.48 29.97 -9.50
CA LYS A 693 22.07 31.07 -8.58
C LYS A 693 20.68 31.62 -8.91
N ALA A 694 19.63 30.87 -8.58
CA ALA A 694 18.26 31.36 -8.61
C ALA A 694 18.02 32.34 -7.44
N HIS A 695 18.11 33.64 -7.71
CA HIS A 695 17.71 34.68 -6.75
C HIS A 695 16.20 34.64 -6.52
N LEU A 696 15.78 33.96 -5.45
CA LEU A 696 14.44 34.11 -4.89
C LEU A 696 14.36 35.43 -4.09
N PRO A 697 13.47 36.38 -4.46
CA PRO A 697 13.28 37.60 -3.68
C PRO A 697 12.49 37.28 -2.40
N VAL A 698 13.20 37.11 -1.29
CA VAL A 698 12.60 36.85 0.03
C VAL A 698 11.92 38.12 0.56
N GLN A 699 10.62 38.26 0.29
CA GLN A 699 9.75 39.23 0.94
C GLN A 699 9.42 38.75 2.38
N PRO A 700 9.80 39.49 3.44
CA PRO A 700 9.68 39.01 4.82
C PRO A 700 8.27 39.21 5.39
N TYR A 701 7.39 38.23 5.24
CA TYR A 701 6.10 38.21 5.94
C TYR A 701 6.28 37.97 7.45
N ARG A 702 6.19 39.05 8.24
CA ARG A 702 6.08 38.98 9.71
C ARG A 702 4.71 38.45 10.14
N HIS A 703 4.67 37.86 11.34
CA HIS A 703 3.45 37.42 12.02
C HIS A 703 2.49 38.60 12.33
N TYR A 704 1.19 38.33 12.46
CA TYR A 704 0.40 38.26 13.72
C TYR A 704 -1.01 37.73 13.32
N ARG A 705 -1.64 36.75 13.99
CA ARG A 705 -2.36 36.76 15.29
C ARG A 705 -3.70 37.54 15.26
N ALA A 706 -4.60 37.18 16.19
CA ALA A 706 -6.06 37.37 16.08
C ALA A 706 -6.59 38.78 16.43
N TRP A 707 -7.92 38.95 16.35
CA TRP A 707 -8.72 40.14 16.75
C TRP A 707 -8.13 40.92 17.94
N SER A 708 -8.06 42.26 17.92
CA SER A 708 -9.23 43.12 18.21
C SER A 708 -9.04 44.63 17.92
N SER A 709 -10.17 45.34 17.74
CA SER A 709 -10.45 46.75 18.12
C SER A 709 -9.56 47.95 17.72
N HIS A 710 -10.19 48.88 16.97
CA HIS A 710 -10.16 50.36 17.07
C HIS A 710 -8.87 51.23 16.86
N MET A 711 -9.04 52.20 15.95
CA MET A 711 -8.70 53.65 16.03
C MET A 711 -7.28 54.24 15.80
N THR A 712 -7.17 54.91 14.63
CA THR A 712 -6.69 56.30 14.35
C THR A 712 -5.26 56.81 14.69
N LEU A 713 -4.60 57.23 13.59
CA LEU A 713 -3.91 58.53 13.33
C LEU A 713 -2.50 58.87 13.90
N GLN A 714 -1.73 59.51 13.00
CA GLN A 714 -0.63 60.51 13.17
C GLN A 714 0.71 60.10 13.82
N GLY A 715 1.82 60.65 13.27
CA GLY A 715 3.07 60.86 14.02
C GLY A 715 4.42 60.69 13.29
N MET A 716 4.90 61.76 12.65
CA MET A 716 6.31 62.19 12.43
C MET A 716 7.51 61.19 12.55
N GLU A 717 8.17 60.97 11.41
CA GLU A 717 9.57 61.37 11.06
C GLU A 717 10.74 61.47 12.09
N LEU A 718 11.95 61.11 11.59
CA LEU A 718 13.31 61.57 11.97
C LEU A 718 13.90 61.07 13.33
N SER A 719 15.23 60.89 13.56
CA SER A 719 16.44 60.93 12.69
C SER A 719 17.63 60.11 13.29
N HIS A 720 18.89 60.42 12.91
CA HIS A 720 20.12 59.63 13.13
C HIS A 720 20.70 59.61 14.56
N GLY A 721 21.56 58.61 14.86
CA GLY A 721 22.54 58.66 15.96
C GLY A 721 23.47 57.43 16.06
N ASN A 722 24.79 57.65 16.05
CA ASN A 722 25.84 56.62 16.27
C ASN A 722 26.55 56.86 17.62
N ALA A 723 26.87 55.81 18.39
CA ALA A 723 28.06 55.69 19.27
C ALA A 723 28.10 54.32 19.99
N HIS A 724 29.22 53.99 20.66
CA HIS A 724 29.55 52.62 21.11
C HIS A 724 29.98 52.53 22.60
N LEU A 725 29.67 51.38 23.23
CA LEU A 725 30.43 50.69 24.30
C LEU A 725 30.46 51.32 25.73
N PRO A 726 30.92 50.59 26.81
CA PRO A 726 31.13 49.14 27.02
C PRO A 726 30.66 48.55 28.40
N VAL A 727 31.02 47.27 28.66
CA VAL A 727 31.22 46.56 29.96
C VAL A 727 30.01 45.86 30.65
N GLN A 728 30.29 44.72 31.32
CA GLN A 728 29.42 43.82 32.13
C GLN A 728 29.78 43.95 33.65
N PRO A 729 29.61 42.96 34.60
CA PRO A 729 28.88 41.66 34.66
C PRO A 729 28.08 41.44 35.98
N TYR A 730 27.85 40.17 36.39
CA TYR A 730 27.21 39.65 37.64
C TYR A 730 25.64 39.69 37.66
N ARG A 731 24.86 38.81 38.31
CA ARG A 731 25.04 37.68 39.29
C ARG A 731 24.07 36.46 39.02
N PRO A 732 24.07 35.35 39.82
CA PRO A 732 23.42 34.06 39.46
C PRO A 732 22.39 33.45 40.48
N TYR A 733 21.82 32.30 40.09
CA TYR A 733 21.44 31.10 40.92
C TYR A 733 20.14 31.06 41.80
N ARG A 734 19.32 29.99 41.56
CA ARG A 734 18.37 29.28 42.48
C ARG A 734 17.19 30.08 43.12
N ALA A 735 16.09 29.48 43.60
CA ALA A 735 15.48 28.13 43.50
C ALA A 735 13.92 28.26 43.60
N TRP A 736 13.10 27.23 43.41
CA TRP A 736 12.56 26.41 44.53
C TRP A 736 12.03 25.03 44.06
N SER A 737 11.66 24.17 45.01
CA SER A 737 11.37 22.74 44.79
C SER A 737 10.08 22.26 45.48
N SER A 738 9.66 21.03 45.19
CA SER A 738 8.70 20.26 45.99
C SER A 738 9.08 18.77 45.96
N HIS A 739 9.04 18.11 47.12
CA HIS A 739 9.41 16.71 47.32
C HIS A 739 8.22 15.87 47.80
N MET A 740 8.28 14.55 47.59
CA MET A 740 8.10 13.48 48.59
C MET A 740 8.31 12.13 47.86
N THR A 741 9.47 11.48 48.01
CA THR A 741 9.89 10.51 49.07
C THR A 741 9.33 9.09 48.89
N LEU A 742 10.23 8.11 49.11
CA LEU A 742 9.98 6.68 48.98
C LEU A 742 10.68 5.97 50.15
N GLN A 743 9.92 5.22 50.94
CA GLN A 743 10.41 4.18 51.86
C GLN A 743 9.85 2.84 51.34
N GLY A 744 10.50 1.69 51.51
CA GLY A 744 11.79 1.42 52.13
C GLY A 744 11.78 0.04 52.79
N MET A 745 12.56 -0.91 52.27
CA MET A 745 12.81 -2.22 52.88
C MET A 745 14.11 -2.83 52.32
N GLU A 746 14.72 -3.74 53.08
CA GLU A 746 16.12 -4.13 52.96
C GLU A 746 16.30 -5.62 53.38
N LEU A 747 17.50 -6.18 53.15
CA LEU A 747 17.99 -7.49 53.64
C LEU A 747 17.38 -8.76 52.97
N SER A 748 18.10 -9.89 52.82
CA SER A 748 19.56 -10.14 52.84
C SER A 748 19.94 -11.54 52.29
N HIS A 749 21.24 -11.71 51.98
CA HIS A 749 22.04 -12.96 51.94
C HIS A 749 21.76 -14.10 50.93
N GLY A 750 22.86 -14.77 50.52
CA GLY A 750 22.88 -15.96 49.65
C GLY A 750 24.18 -16.11 48.85
N LYS A 751 25.28 -16.58 49.46
CA LYS A 751 26.55 -16.91 48.77
C LYS A 751 26.76 -18.43 48.66
N ALA A 752 27.31 -18.91 47.55
CA ALA A 752 27.94 -20.22 47.40
C ALA A 752 29.07 -20.17 46.35
N HIS A 753 29.98 -21.16 46.35
CA HIS A 753 31.23 -21.15 45.57
C HIS A 753 31.26 -22.16 44.40
N LEU A 754 32.24 -21.93 43.50
CA LEU A 754 32.82 -22.88 42.51
C LEU A 754 33.48 -24.11 43.23
N PRO A 755 33.95 -25.22 42.57
CA PRO A 755 34.46 -25.28 41.19
C PRO A 755 34.39 -26.62 40.36
N VAL A 756 34.85 -26.53 39.10
CA VAL A 756 35.61 -27.54 38.30
C VAL A 756 34.94 -28.77 37.61
N GLN A 757 35.50 -29.05 36.43
CA GLN A 757 35.28 -30.02 35.33
C GLN A 757 35.96 -31.42 35.55
N PRO A 758 36.12 -32.34 34.54
CA PRO A 758 35.27 -32.77 33.39
C PRO A 758 35.24 -34.32 33.16
N TYR A 759 34.47 -34.87 32.18
CA TYR A 759 35.00 -35.67 31.02
C TYR A 759 33.95 -36.30 30.04
N ARG A 760 34.30 -36.35 28.73
CA ARG A 760 33.82 -37.29 27.64
C ARG A 760 32.32 -37.22 27.25
N PRO A 761 31.83 -37.84 26.12
CA PRO A 761 32.29 -39.03 25.36
C PRO A 761 32.99 -38.75 23.99
N TYR A 762 32.96 -39.72 23.05
CA TYR A 762 33.89 -39.89 21.91
C TYR A 762 33.25 -40.76 20.76
N ARG A 763 33.81 -40.72 19.53
CA ARG A 763 33.43 -41.48 18.28
C ARG A 763 32.17 -40.95 17.55
N ALA A 764 32.00 -41.10 16.23
CA ALA A 764 32.76 -41.76 15.14
C ALA A 764 33.30 -40.71 14.12
N TRP A 765 34.41 -40.85 13.39
CA TRP A 765 34.73 -41.76 12.24
C TRP A 765 33.68 -41.66 11.10
N SER A 766 33.94 -41.09 9.90
CA SER A 766 34.99 -41.30 8.85
C SER A 766 34.76 -42.57 8.01
N SER A 767 34.73 -42.60 6.67
CA SER A 767 35.04 -41.62 5.60
C SER A 767 34.03 -41.79 4.42
N HIS A 768 34.21 -41.59 3.10
CA HIS A 768 35.31 -41.21 2.17
C HIS A 768 34.71 -40.70 0.83
N MET A 769 35.46 -39.96 0.00
CA MET A 769 35.27 -39.87 -1.47
C MET A 769 36.60 -39.63 -2.20
N THR A 770 36.70 -40.09 -3.45
CA THR A 770 37.93 -40.07 -4.28
C THR A 770 37.60 -39.77 -5.75
N LEU A 771 38.62 -39.52 -6.58
CA LEU A 771 38.54 -39.03 -7.97
C LEU A 771 38.24 -40.10 -9.05
N GLN A 772 38.13 -39.62 -10.31
CA GLN A 772 37.88 -40.33 -11.59
C GLN A 772 36.37 -40.55 -11.88
N THR A 773 35.89 -40.49 -13.14
CA THR A 773 36.57 -40.63 -14.45
C THR A 773 36.11 -39.56 -15.46
N LEU A 774 36.95 -39.20 -16.45
CA LEU A 774 36.61 -38.24 -17.51
C LEU A 774 37.09 -38.70 -18.90
N GLN A 775 36.18 -39.28 -19.69
CA GLN A 775 36.27 -39.57 -21.14
C GLN A 775 34.83 -39.58 -21.69
N GLY A 776 34.49 -39.10 -22.89
CA GLY A 776 35.26 -38.33 -23.87
C GLY A 776 34.55 -38.37 -25.24
N MET A 777 34.32 -37.22 -25.89
CA MET A 777 33.85 -37.12 -27.28
C MET A 777 34.16 -35.73 -27.88
N GLU A 778 34.31 -35.66 -29.20
CA GLU A 778 35.03 -34.58 -29.89
C GLU A 778 34.14 -33.55 -30.62
N LEU A 779 34.80 -32.59 -31.30
CA LEU A 779 34.24 -31.40 -31.94
C LEU A 779 33.85 -31.62 -33.42
N SER A 780 32.84 -30.88 -33.90
CA SER A 780 32.68 -30.58 -35.34
C SER A 780 32.06 -29.18 -35.57
N HIS A 781 32.41 -28.53 -36.68
CA HIS A 781 32.13 -27.10 -36.96
C HIS A 781 30.75 -26.80 -37.56
N GLY A 782 30.29 -25.53 -37.55
CA GLY A 782 29.19 -25.11 -38.46
C GLY A 782 28.47 -23.74 -38.26
N LYS A 783 29.13 -22.63 -38.60
CA LYS A 783 28.60 -21.26 -38.89
C LYS A 783 27.06 -20.95 -38.78
N ALA A 784 26.72 -20.12 -37.80
CA ALA A 784 25.87 -18.90 -37.81
C ALA A 784 24.72 -18.67 -38.82
N HIS A 785 23.57 -18.19 -38.33
CA HIS A 785 22.97 -16.88 -38.73
C HIS A 785 21.88 -16.36 -37.74
N LEU A 786 21.85 -15.02 -37.56
CA LEU A 786 20.75 -14.10 -37.12
C LEU A 786 19.56 -14.60 -36.24
N PRO A 787 19.31 -13.92 -35.10
CA PRO A 787 17.97 -13.66 -34.57
C PRO A 787 17.46 -12.24 -34.92
N VAL A 788 16.18 -12.12 -35.27
CA VAL A 788 15.50 -10.86 -35.64
C VAL A 788 15.04 -10.07 -34.41
N GLN A 789 15.04 -8.73 -34.50
CA GLN A 789 14.49 -7.85 -33.47
C GLN A 789 12.96 -7.99 -33.32
N VAL A 790 12.48 -8.14 -32.09
CA VAL A 790 11.14 -7.64 -31.69
C VAL A 790 11.28 -6.91 -30.36
N CYS A 791 11.01 -5.60 -30.38
CA CYS A 791 11.03 -4.77 -29.18
C CYS A 791 9.79 -5.01 -28.31
N ARG A 792 9.93 -4.90 -26.99
CA ARG A 792 8.83 -4.44 -26.13
C ARG A 792 9.35 -3.43 -25.11
N LEU A 793 8.62 -2.32 -24.96
CA LEU A 793 9.01 -1.22 -24.10
C LEU A 793 8.77 -1.58 -22.62
N GLN A 794 9.73 -1.22 -21.77
CA GLN A 794 9.47 -0.85 -20.38
C GLN A 794 10.07 0.53 -20.15
N THR A 795 9.23 1.56 -20.15
CA THR A 795 9.63 2.91 -19.77
C THR A 795 9.71 2.98 -18.25
N LEU A 796 10.89 3.28 -17.73
CA LEU A 796 11.15 3.49 -16.30
C LEU A 796 10.40 4.71 -15.74
N GLN A 797 10.22 4.74 -14.42
CA GLN A 797 10.62 5.80 -13.46
C GLN A 797 9.75 5.75 -12.19
N THR A 798 10.24 5.99 -10.95
CA THR A 798 11.58 5.82 -10.34
C THR A 798 11.38 5.72 -8.82
N LEU A 799 12.16 4.90 -8.10
CA LEU A 799 12.75 5.29 -6.81
C LEU A 799 13.93 4.37 -6.50
N GLN A 800 15.09 4.93 -6.14
CA GLN A 800 16.35 4.21 -5.96
C GLN A 800 16.59 3.85 -4.49
N GLY A 801 17.18 2.69 -4.22
CA GLY A 801 17.72 2.37 -2.90
C GLY A 801 17.86 0.87 -2.61
N MET A 802 19.11 0.41 -2.51
CA MET A 802 19.52 -0.94 -2.05
C MET A 802 19.14 -2.12 -2.96
N GLU A 803 20.02 -2.43 -3.90
CA GLU A 803 20.20 -3.83 -4.33
C GLU A 803 20.80 -4.63 -3.15
N LEU A 804 20.19 -5.77 -2.83
CA LEU A 804 20.73 -6.79 -1.91
C LEU A 804 20.45 -8.19 -2.47
N SER A 805 21.07 -8.50 -3.61
CA SER A 805 21.17 -9.85 -4.15
C SER A 805 22.24 -10.64 -3.39
N HIS A 806 21.91 -11.15 -2.20
CA HIS A 806 22.78 -12.06 -1.46
C HIS A 806 22.35 -13.52 -1.62
N ASP A 807 23.17 -14.25 -2.38
CA ASP A 807 23.20 -15.70 -2.39
C ASP A 807 23.54 -16.24 -0.99
N SER A 808 22.70 -17.14 -0.47
CA SER A 808 22.86 -17.74 0.85
C SER A 808 24.12 -18.61 1.01
N SER A 809 24.83 -18.93 -0.07
CA SER A 809 26.11 -19.64 -0.06
C SER A 809 27.33 -18.74 0.21
N SER A 810 27.18 -17.41 0.21
CA SER A 810 28.30 -16.48 0.41
C SER A 810 29.01 -16.67 1.76
N ALA A 811 30.34 -16.76 1.74
CA ALA A 811 31.20 -16.73 2.93
C ALA A 811 31.38 -15.31 3.53
N GLU A 812 30.81 -14.29 2.89
CA GLU A 812 30.94 -12.87 3.28
C GLU A 812 29.57 -12.16 3.31
N LEU A 813 29.41 -11.22 4.25
CA LEU A 813 28.21 -10.41 4.46
C LEU A 813 28.59 -8.93 4.60
N THR A 814 27.78 -8.04 4.02
CA THR A 814 27.94 -6.58 4.13
C THR A 814 26.64 -5.94 4.59
N ILE A 815 26.69 -5.10 5.64
CA ILE A 815 25.54 -4.35 6.15
C ILE A 815 25.91 -2.87 6.22
N ARG A 816 25.10 -1.99 5.60
CA ARG A 816 25.30 -0.53 5.60
C ARG A 816 24.22 0.22 6.37
N ALA A 817 24.59 1.34 6.97
CA ALA A 817 23.67 2.29 7.58
C ALA A 817 24.14 3.74 7.33
N SER A 818 23.20 4.65 7.05
CA SER A 818 23.47 6.09 7.03
C SER A 818 22.88 6.72 8.29
N ILE A 819 23.64 7.57 8.98
CA ILE A 819 23.20 8.30 10.17
C ILE A 819 23.40 9.80 10.00
N SER A 820 22.47 10.61 10.49
CA SER A 820 22.63 12.06 10.69
C SER A 820 23.48 12.29 11.94
N LEU A 821 24.54 13.10 11.86
CA LEU A 821 25.37 13.45 13.02
C LEU A 821 24.64 14.34 14.01
N VAL A 822 23.85 15.29 13.51
CA VAL A 822 23.04 16.24 14.32
C VAL A 822 22.18 15.48 15.34
N ASP A 823 21.60 14.36 14.90
CA ASP A 823 20.75 13.48 15.71
C ASP A 823 21.48 12.83 16.91
N PHE A 824 22.79 12.59 16.80
CA PHE A 824 23.60 11.92 17.82
C PHE A 824 24.41 12.91 18.67
N SER A 825 24.82 14.05 18.09
CA SER A 825 25.51 15.13 18.82
C SER A 825 24.55 15.93 19.70
N THR A 826 23.35 16.26 19.21
CA THR A 826 22.33 17.01 19.98
C THR A 826 21.33 16.10 20.71
N GLY A 827 21.04 14.91 20.20
CA GLY A 827 19.98 14.04 20.70
C GLY A 827 20.19 13.47 22.12
N PRO A 828 19.17 12.83 22.71
CA PRO A 828 19.29 12.16 24.00
C PRO A 828 20.31 11.01 23.94
N VAL A 829 21.02 10.79 25.04
CA VAL A 829 22.11 9.79 25.17
C VAL A 829 21.51 8.41 25.39
N GLY A 830 22.13 7.37 24.81
CA GLY A 830 21.64 5.98 24.86
C GLY A 830 20.50 5.68 23.89
N LYS A 831 20.15 6.59 22.97
CA LYS A 831 19.07 6.35 22.00
C LYS A 831 19.54 5.40 20.89
N ARG A 832 19.15 4.13 21.01
CA ARG A 832 19.43 3.07 20.02
C ARG A 832 18.75 3.33 18.67
N ARG A 833 19.50 3.07 17.60
CA ARG A 833 19.04 2.92 16.22
C ARG A 833 19.57 1.60 15.66
N TYR A 834 18.89 1.10 14.63
CA TYR A 834 19.26 -0.14 13.95
C TYR A 834 19.29 0.07 12.44
N SER A 835 20.12 -0.70 11.73
CA SER A 835 19.98 -0.84 10.27
C SER A 835 18.77 -1.71 9.93
N SER A 836 18.43 -1.76 8.63
CA SER A 836 17.75 -2.94 8.08
C SER A 836 18.49 -4.21 8.47
N ALA A 837 17.75 -5.27 8.75
CA ALA A 837 18.33 -6.59 9.01
C ALA A 837 18.53 -7.38 7.72
N VAL A 838 19.53 -8.26 7.73
CA VAL A 838 19.95 -9.10 6.61
C VAL A 838 20.10 -10.53 7.11
N VAL A 839 19.50 -11.50 6.41
CA VAL A 839 19.65 -12.93 6.76
C VAL A 839 20.87 -13.49 6.05
N TRP A 840 21.77 -14.13 6.79
CA TRP A 840 23.00 -14.73 6.29
C TRP A 840 23.42 -15.89 7.20
N GLN A 841 23.84 -17.01 6.61
CA GLN A 841 24.11 -18.27 7.31
C GLN A 841 22.93 -18.72 8.20
N ALA A 842 21.70 -18.58 7.69
CA ALA A 842 20.42 -18.83 8.38
C ALA A 842 20.19 -18.04 9.69
N LEU A 843 20.98 -16.99 9.94
CA LEU A 843 20.86 -16.10 11.09
C LEU A 843 20.52 -14.68 10.62
N GLU A 844 19.77 -13.91 11.42
CA GLU A 844 19.43 -12.52 11.12
C GLU A 844 20.44 -11.53 11.75
N TRP A 845 20.99 -10.62 10.96
CA TRP A 845 22.07 -9.70 11.35
C TRP A 845 21.69 -8.23 11.09
N ARG A 846 22.12 -7.32 11.98
CA ARG A 846 21.98 -5.86 11.77
C ARG A 846 23.03 -5.06 12.54
N LEU A 847 23.25 -3.82 12.13
CA LEU A 847 23.97 -2.83 12.93
C LEU A 847 23.06 -2.31 14.06
N LEU A 848 23.60 -2.19 15.27
CA LEU A 848 23.08 -1.44 16.41
C LEU A 848 23.98 -0.22 16.62
N ILE A 849 23.39 0.97 16.71
CA ILE A 849 24.09 2.25 16.78
C ILE A 849 23.46 3.09 17.90
N GLU A 850 24.27 3.62 18.81
CA GLU A 850 23.82 4.49 19.92
C GLU A 850 24.84 5.60 20.19
N ASN A 851 24.46 6.66 20.91
CA ASN A 851 25.38 7.66 21.45
C ASN A 851 25.65 7.38 22.93
N LYS A 852 26.91 7.43 23.35
CA LYS A 852 27.33 7.24 24.75
C LYS A 852 28.06 8.48 25.26
N LEU A 853 27.84 8.86 26.51
CA LEU A 853 28.75 9.75 27.24
C LEU A 853 29.80 8.90 27.97
N SER A 854 31.06 9.30 27.89
CA SER A 854 32.15 8.72 28.67
C SER A 854 33.01 9.83 29.28
N ALA A 855 33.61 9.56 30.43
CA ALA A 855 34.51 10.49 31.12
C ALA A 855 35.93 10.29 30.63
N GLY A 856 36.59 11.37 30.20
CA GLY A 856 38.03 11.38 29.90
C GLY A 856 38.71 12.60 30.52
N ASP A 857 40.03 12.74 30.31
CA ASP A 857 40.93 13.77 30.86
C ASP A 857 40.69 15.21 30.34
N GLY A 858 39.42 15.59 30.24
CA GLY A 858 38.96 16.92 29.82
C GLY A 858 37.43 17.05 29.83
N GLY A 859 36.74 16.28 30.68
CA GLY A 859 35.28 16.30 30.82
C GLY A 859 34.56 15.17 30.08
N GLN A 860 33.22 15.21 30.12
CA GLN A 860 32.38 14.22 29.45
C GLN A 860 32.40 14.42 27.93
N ARG A 861 32.76 13.36 27.18
CA ARG A 861 32.77 13.35 25.71
C ARG A 861 31.68 12.42 25.17
N ARG A 862 31.09 12.80 24.04
CA ARG A 862 30.10 11.98 23.31
C ARG A 862 30.83 11.08 22.32
N PHE A 863 30.52 9.79 22.37
CA PHE A 863 30.99 8.80 21.42
C PHE A 863 29.83 8.25 20.60
N LEU A 864 30.10 7.99 19.33
CA LEU A 864 29.33 7.05 18.53
C LEU A 864 29.70 5.64 19.00
N SER A 865 28.69 4.86 19.33
CA SER A 865 28.80 3.45 19.68
C SER A 865 28.25 2.61 18.51
N VAL A 866 28.97 1.58 18.08
CA VAL A 866 28.60 0.75 16.93
C VAL A 866 28.84 -0.72 17.25
N PHE A 867 27.82 -1.53 17.02
CA PHE A 867 27.80 -2.97 17.26
C PHE A 867 27.20 -3.71 16.07
N LEU A 868 27.72 -4.89 15.78
CA LEU A 868 27.00 -5.90 15.01
C LEU A 868 26.15 -6.72 16.00
N GLN A 869 24.87 -6.91 15.65
CA GLN A 869 23.89 -7.67 16.41
C GLN A 869 23.41 -8.85 15.56
N CYS A 870 23.41 -10.05 16.13
CA CYS A 870 22.79 -11.23 15.57
C CYS A 870 21.54 -11.57 16.40
N LEU A 871 20.38 -11.70 15.76
CA LEU A 871 19.10 -11.97 16.43
C LEU A 871 18.80 -13.47 16.57
N GLY A 872 19.65 -14.33 16.02
CA GLY A 872 19.45 -15.77 15.96
C GLY A 872 18.77 -16.22 14.66
N ARG A 873 18.19 -17.42 14.70
CA ARG A 873 17.50 -18.04 13.55
C ARG A 873 16.08 -17.49 13.42
N THR A 874 15.62 -17.31 12.18
CA THR A 874 14.25 -16.84 11.88
C THR A 874 13.16 -17.89 12.19
N ASP A 875 13.53 -19.15 12.42
CA ASP A 875 12.64 -20.24 12.84
C ASP A 875 12.45 -20.34 14.38
N GLY A 876 13.24 -19.59 15.15
CA GLY A 876 13.14 -19.56 16.62
C GLY A 876 13.55 -20.84 17.35
N GLN A 877 14.10 -21.86 16.67
CA GLN A 877 14.39 -23.17 17.29
C GLN A 877 15.86 -23.59 17.21
N GLY A 878 16.34 -24.17 18.32
CA GLY A 878 17.65 -24.80 18.43
C GLY A 878 18.77 -23.89 18.94
N ALA A 879 19.76 -24.49 19.59
CA ALA A 879 20.98 -23.81 19.99
C ALA A 879 21.82 -23.46 18.76
N TRP A 880 22.22 -22.19 18.64
CA TRP A 880 23.03 -21.68 17.54
C TRP A 880 24.26 -20.97 18.08
N SER A 881 25.38 -21.07 17.37
CA SER A 881 26.51 -20.16 17.57
C SER A 881 27.35 -20.03 16.31
N LEU A 882 27.73 -18.81 15.93
CA LEU A 882 28.61 -18.56 14.79
C LEU A 882 29.78 -17.66 15.21
N THR A 883 31.00 -18.11 14.94
CA THR A 883 32.20 -17.27 15.06
C THR A 883 32.42 -16.54 13.74
N VAL A 884 32.60 -15.22 13.80
CA VAL A 884 32.87 -14.38 12.62
C VAL A 884 33.98 -13.38 12.90
N ALA A 885 34.73 -13.02 11.86
CA ALA A 885 35.50 -11.79 11.82
C ALA A 885 34.61 -10.64 11.32
N THR A 886 34.76 -9.44 11.89
CA THR A 886 33.99 -8.26 11.50
C THR A 886 34.88 -7.02 11.49
N GLN A 887 34.88 -6.34 10.35
CA GLN A 887 35.42 -4.99 10.18
C GLN A 887 34.24 -4.01 10.27
N LEU A 888 34.12 -3.31 11.40
CA LEU A 888 33.22 -2.16 11.49
C LEU A 888 33.99 -0.94 10.96
N ARG A 889 33.43 -0.24 9.98
CA ARG A 889 34.09 0.89 9.30
C ARG A 889 33.13 2.05 9.02
N ILE A 890 33.68 3.26 9.04
CA ILE A 890 33.05 4.47 8.49
C ILE A 890 33.69 4.71 7.13
N LEU A 891 32.87 4.74 6.09
CA LEU A 891 33.35 4.98 4.74
C LEU A 891 33.66 6.48 4.54
N PRO A 892 34.79 6.81 3.88
CA PRO A 892 35.07 8.19 3.50
C PRO A 892 34.07 8.64 2.44
N GLN A 893 33.62 9.89 2.58
CA GLN A 893 32.67 10.53 1.68
C GLN A 893 33.32 11.66 0.87
N GLU A 894 34.54 12.08 1.23
CA GLU A 894 35.40 12.97 0.44
C GLU A 894 36.62 12.20 -0.09
N ALA A 895 37.16 12.61 -1.25
CA ALA A 895 38.29 11.96 -1.93
C ALA A 895 39.64 12.00 -1.18
N ARG A 896 39.73 12.67 -0.02
CA ARG A 896 40.90 12.68 0.88
C ARG A 896 40.63 12.04 2.25
N GLY A 897 39.39 11.61 2.53
CA GLY A 897 39.04 10.98 3.80
C GLY A 897 39.73 9.62 3.98
N GLN A 898 40.37 9.40 5.12
CA GLN A 898 40.86 8.06 5.48
C GLN A 898 39.76 7.27 6.18
N MET A 899 39.42 6.10 5.63
CA MET A 899 38.42 5.18 6.18
C MET A 899 38.74 4.80 7.64
N PHE A 900 37.92 5.25 8.58
CA PHE A 900 38.04 4.84 9.98
C PHE A 900 37.49 3.42 10.16
N GLN A 901 38.23 2.55 10.85
CA GLN A 901 37.89 1.13 10.98
C GLN A 901 38.37 0.53 12.31
N LYS A 902 37.64 -0.46 12.82
CA LYS A 902 38.09 -1.36 13.88
C LYS A 902 37.68 -2.81 13.55
N TRP A 903 38.56 -3.76 13.86
CA TRP A 903 38.36 -5.19 13.63
C TRP A 903 38.06 -5.92 14.94
N LEU A 904 37.09 -6.85 14.90
CA LEU A 904 36.80 -7.79 15.98
C LEU A 904 36.67 -9.21 15.40
N ARG A 905 36.93 -10.21 16.25
CA ARG A 905 36.48 -11.60 16.02
C ARG A 905 35.65 -12.00 17.23
N HIS A 906 34.47 -12.58 17.02
CA HIS A 906 33.54 -12.88 18.10
C HIS A 906 32.66 -14.08 17.77
N ARG A 907 32.33 -14.87 18.80
CA ARG A 907 31.35 -15.95 18.73
C ARG A 907 30.00 -15.40 19.17
N TYR A 908 29.10 -15.22 18.21
CA TYR A 908 27.71 -14.90 18.47
C TYR A 908 26.97 -16.18 18.87
N ASP A 909 26.13 -16.08 19.89
CA ASP A 909 25.20 -17.11 20.36
C ASP A 909 24.03 -16.41 21.08
N ALA A 910 23.07 -17.16 21.60
CA ALA A 910 21.88 -16.61 22.26
C ALA A 910 22.17 -15.74 23.51
N GLN A 911 23.34 -15.89 24.15
CA GLN A 911 23.79 -15.07 25.28
C GLN A 911 24.68 -13.90 24.82
N HIS A 912 25.48 -14.13 23.76
CA HIS A 912 26.50 -13.20 23.25
C HIS A 912 26.13 -12.56 21.90
N ALA A 913 24.84 -12.31 21.68
CA ALA A 913 24.22 -11.80 20.45
C ALA A 913 24.69 -10.41 19.97
N ASN A 914 25.57 -9.71 20.70
CA ASN A 914 26.00 -8.33 20.40
C ASN A 914 27.51 -8.16 20.58
N LYS A 915 28.22 -7.59 19.59
CA LYS A 915 29.62 -7.19 19.75
C LYS A 915 30.00 -5.97 18.90
N GLY A 916 30.91 -5.17 19.42
CA GLY A 916 31.36 -3.91 18.83
C GLY A 916 32.02 -3.05 19.90
N TRP A 917 31.96 -1.73 19.71
CA TRP A 917 32.57 -0.76 20.61
C TRP A 917 31.54 0.25 21.11
N SER A 918 31.42 0.37 22.43
CA SER A 918 30.66 1.46 23.07
C SER A 918 31.34 2.83 22.84
N GLU A 919 32.63 2.83 22.49
CA GLU A 919 33.43 4.00 22.14
C GLU A 919 34.10 3.71 20.79
N PHE A 920 33.28 3.71 19.73
CA PHE A 920 33.75 3.41 18.38
C PHE A 920 34.55 4.59 17.82
N ILE A 921 33.99 5.79 17.84
CA ILE A 921 34.68 7.06 17.55
C ILE A 921 34.05 8.19 18.38
N ALA A 922 34.82 9.21 18.79
CA ALA A 922 34.28 10.40 19.44
C ALA A 922 33.58 11.29 18.39
N LEU A 923 32.43 11.89 18.73
CA LEU A 923 31.69 12.72 17.77
C LEU A 923 32.49 13.95 17.33
N GLN A 924 33.31 14.51 18.24
CA GLN A 924 34.21 15.62 17.93
C GLN A 924 35.23 15.31 16.82
N GLU A 925 35.59 14.05 16.59
CA GLU A 925 36.50 13.66 15.50
C GLU A 925 35.80 13.67 14.13
N LEU A 926 34.48 13.45 14.12
CA LEU A 926 33.65 13.56 12.92
C LEU A 926 33.23 15.02 12.65
N GLU A 927 33.09 15.83 13.71
CA GLU A 927 32.74 17.26 13.63
C GLU A 927 33.95 18.15 13.23
N LYS A 928 35.17 17.60 13.12
CA LYS A 928 36.36 18.32 12.61
C LYS A 928 36.20 18.68 11.13
N PRO A 929 36.39 19.97 10.74
CA PRO A 929 36.42 20.36 9.34
C PRO A 929 37.48 19.58 8.56
N GLY A 930 37.11 19.05 7.38
CA GLY A 930 38.02 18.27 6.54
C GLY A 930 38.34 16.85 7.04
N CYS A 931 37.53 16.28 7.94
CA CYS A 931 37.69 14.88 8.36
C CYS A 931 37.46 13.86 7.22
N GLY A 932 36.76 14.25 6.15
CA GLY A 932 36.47 13.44 4.96
C GLY A 932 35.55 12.23 5.19
N LEU A 933 35.05 12.04 6.40
CA LEU A 933 34.13 10.96 6.80
C LEU A 933 32.66 11.41 6.84
N VAL A 934 32.39 12.70 6.68
CA VAL A 934 31.07 13.33 6.82
C VAL A 934 30.74 14.08 5.55
N ASN A 935 29.52 13.93 5.03
CA ASN A 935 28.98 14.77 3.96
C ASN A 935 27.50 15.08 4.27
N ASP A 936 27.03 16.30 4.00
CA ASP A 936 25.70 16.82 4.38
C ASP A 936 25.28 16.50 5.84
N GLY A 937 26.25 16.55 6.76
CA GLY A 937 26.03 16.19 8.17
C GLY A 937 25.67 14.72 8.41
N ARG A 938 25.99 13.82 7.47
CA ARG A 938 25.74 12.37 7.56
C ARG A 938 27.03 11.54 7.54
N VAL A 939 26.96 10.34 8.11
CA VAL A 939 28.03 9.33 8.14
C VAL A 939 27.51 8.04 7.52
N ILE A 940 28.33 7.35 6.73
CA ILE A 940 28.05 6.00 6.23
C ILE A 940 28.84 4.98 7.07
N LEU A 941 28.11 4.19 7.85
CA LEU A 941 28.62 3.04 8.60
C LEU A 941 28.45 1.76 7.79
N GLU A 942 29.41 0.85 7.95
CA GLU A 942 29.38 -0.48 7.33
C GLU A 942 29.95 -1.54 8.28
N ALA A 943 29.27 -2.69 8.38
CA ALA A 943 29.84 -3.94 8.87
C ALA A 943 30.19 -4.82 7.67
N PHE A 944 31.46 -5.19 7.56
CA PHE A 944 31.93 -6.20 6.63
C PHE A 944 32.33 -7.45 7.44
N VAL A 945 31.67 -8.58 7.16
CA VAL A 945 31.65 -9.78 8.00
C VAL A 945 32.12 -10.98 7.19
N LYS A 946 32.97 -11.83 7.79
CA LYS A 946 33.43 -13.10 7.22
C LYS A 946 33.43 -14.20 8.28
N LEU A 947 33.33 -15.46 7.87
CA LEU A 947 33.54 -16.64 8.72
C LEU A 947 35.02 -16.74 9.21
#